data_AF-A0A835Y447-F1
#
_entry.id   AF-A0A835Y447-F1
#
_cell.length_a   1.000
_cell.length_b   1.000
_cell.length_c   1.000
_cell.angle_alpha   90.00
_cell.angle_beta   90.00
_cell.angle_gamma   90.00
#
_symmetry.space_group_name_H-M   'P 1'
#
loop_
_entity.id
_entity.type
_entity.pdbx_description
1 polymer ?
#
loop_
_entity_poly.entity_id
_entity_poly.type
_entity_poly.pdbx_seq_one_letter_code
_entity_poly.pdbx_strand_id
1 'polypeptide(L)'
;MWQLDYGDYEMSYIDSAGVVDRIRTWAATALRIAACEDKEWPAAGPPSLVLSGLVKAGKSFTLEHVVPAVVAEALRERGEGCPLADMVVLRLNANRMCRQYGAYVVLDGLLSELVYWARSEHVPMRRGSLEAVEHDLQKARANHELRASLGSSIQRFFEDLEVPVLVLLDEAHSLFLAIIDGQPDTGGRAYFRDSVMKDLLVSGPRTVLWCLTGSSMSHVWISLAEMPAYGTPPPILNASAVHLPVSYSAGHMRLAWEQLQERYARFGPLDPVMLELCPPSVPLLATMVSAWFDVGRPTGTHGTTSARHFLRHSLVDESFHEWMRSLGPLPAAQGAAVLALSSPGVGAWADTDLHPGLRRFLEPSCLDRKADGRVYLRDAYQRQVTRSQFNRDGTLRDRWSYVELGPTLDQLDAGWNLLRLGEAAEYLMGPGAGRRWDGEERPAWVREFEARLQALASDVGARLASEYGGGGGPEPGPRELWERQPWFQRVLPWSPGGSAREREAPHVGDEQAYVSDEQAYYVWDEQAYVWDEQAYVWDERANVWGEQAYVWDEQAHVWDEQAHVGDEQESDTHLAMLVLYLRLSRDELVRTRLYEQECYALSVDVAVIEALPRVLRLPLAAFNDQALVGALALLPPPPPPPRT
;
A
#
# COMPACT_ATOMS: atom_id res chain seq x y z
N MET A 1 -13.78 -20.23 -7.34
CA MET A 1 -12.85 -20.99 -6.47
C MET A 1 -12.30 -22.12 -7.29
N TRP A 2 -11.00 -22.37 -7.19
CA TRP A 2 -10.29 -23.45 -7.88
C TRP A 2 -9.79 -24.46 -6.86
N GLN A 3 -9.84 -25.74 -7.20
CA GLN A 3 -9.17 -26.80 -6.47
C GLN A 3 -7.87 -27.16 -7.21
N LEU A 4 -6.80 -27.34 -6.46
CA LEU A 4 -5.47 -27.69 -6.95
C LEU A 4 -5.10 -29.05 -6.37
N ASP A 5 -4.93 -30.03 -7.24
CA ASP A 5 -4.65 -31.43 -6.86
C ASP A 5 -3.15 -31.73 -7.01
N TYR A 6 -2.51 -32.11 -5.89
CA TYR A 6 -1.11 -32.51 -5.82
C TYR A 6 -0.98 -33.93 -5.27
N GLY A 7 -1.27 -34.93 -6.10
CA GLY A 7 -1.25 -36.33 -5.67
C GLY A 7 -2.24 -36.55 -4.52
N ASP A 8 -1.74 -36.71 -3.30
CA ASP A 8 -2.53 -36.98 -2.09
C ASP A 8 -3.04 -35.71 -1.35
N TYR A 9 -2.73 -34.50 -1.87
CA TYR A 9 -3.08 -33.24 -1.23
C TYR A 9 -3.94 -32.36 -2.13
N GLU A 10 -5.08 -31.88 -1.61
CA GLU A 10 -5.90 -30.86 -2.25
C GLU A 10 -5.67 -29.48 -1.61
N MET A 11 -5.60 -28.44 -2.43
CA MET A 11 -5.59 -27.04 -1.98
C MET A 11 -6.66 -26.23 -2.69
N SER A 12 -7.19 -25.22 -2.00
CA SER A 12 -8.16 -24.28 -2.57
C SER A 12 -7.51 -22.94 -2.90
N TYR A 13 -7.89 -22.35 -4.04
CA TYR A 13 -7.49 -21.02 -4.48
C TYR A 13 -8.72 -20.16 -4.80
N ILE A 14 -8.85 -19.02 -4.12
CA ILE A 14 -9.93 -18.07 -4.36
C ILE A 14 -9.47 -17.07 -5.42
N ASP A 15 -9.87 -17.31 -6.66
CA ASP A 15 -9.59 -16.39 -7.76
C ASP A 15 -10.73 -15.36 -7.91
N SER A 16 -10.57 -14.19 -7.29
CA SER A 16 -11.52 -13.09 -7.38
C SER A 16 -11.26 -12.15 -8.57
N ALA A 17 -10.10 -12.27 -9.21
CA ALA A 17 -9.65 -11.31 -10.22
C ALA A 17 -9.40 -11.94 -11.59
N GLY A 18 -9.62 -13.24 -11.80
CA GLY A 18 -9.27 -13.94 -13.04
C GLY A 18 -7.76 -14.14 -13.21
N VAL A 19 -7.05 -14.36 -12.10
CA VAL A 19 -5.60 -14.63 -12.06
C VAL A 19 -5.28 -15.92 -12.83
N VAL A 20 -6.07 -16.98 -12.63
CA VAL A 20 -5.85 -18.28 -13.28
C VAL A 20 -5.96 -18.15 -14.80
N ASP A 21 -6.97 -17.45 -15.29
CA ASP A 21 -7.19 -17.24 -16.73
C ASP A 21 -6.08 -16.38 -17.36
N ARG A 22 -5.56 -15.39 -16.63
CA ARG A 22 -4.41 -14.60 -17.09
C ARG A 22 -3.14 -15.43 -17.18
N ILE A 23 -2.87 -16.28 -16.19
CA ILE A 23 -1.72 -17.22 -16.23
C ILE A 23 -1.91 -18.22 -17.38
N ARG A 24 -3.13 -18.73 -17.61
CA ARG A 24 -3.45 -19.62 -18.73
C ARG A 24 -3.18 -18.94 -20.07
N THR A 25 -3.59 -17.69 -20.22
CA THR A 25 -3.34 -16.87 -21.43
C THR A 25 -1.86 -16.65 -21.68
N TRP A 26 -1.09 -16.37 -20.63
CA TRP A 26 0.37 -16.28 -20.70
C TRP A 26 1.00 -17.61 -21.11
N ALA A 27 0.66 -18.71 -20.44
CA ALA A 27 1.21 -20.03 -20.73
C ALA A 27 0.93 -20.46 -22.18
N ALA A 28 -0.29 -20.25 -22.67
CA ALA A 28 -0.65 -20.52 -24.05
C ALA A 28 0.16 -19.68 -25.07
N THR A 29 0.49 -18.44 -24.71
CA THR A 29 1.32 -17.55 -25.52
C THR A 29 2.79 -17.98 -25.52
N ALA A 30 3.34 -18.30 -24.35
CA ALA A 30 4.69 -18.82 -24.20
C ALA A 30 4.89 -20.12 -24.98
N LEU A 31 3.94 -21.06 -24.88
CA LEU A 31 3.93 -22.31 -25.64
C LEU A 31 3.90 -22.07 -27.16
N ARG A 32 3.15 -21.07 -27.63
CA ARG A 32 3.08 -20.72 -29.06
C ARG A 32 4.42 -20.17 -29.56
N ILE A 33 5.09 -19.32 -28.77
CA ILE A 33 6.39 -18.75 -29.12
C ILE A 33 7.46 -19.84 -29.13
N ALA A 34 7.45 -20.75 -28.15
CA ALA A 34 8.37 -21.88 -28.09
C ALA A 34 8.21 -22.84 -29.29
N ALA A 35 7.01 -22.97 -29.84
CA ALA A 35 6.72 -23.79 -31.03
C ALA A 35 7.02 -23.10 -32.37
N CYS A 36 7.33 -21.81 -32.37
CA CYS A 36 7.56 -21.07 -33.61
C CYS A 36 8.98 -21.36 -34.14
N GLU A 37 9.07 -21.97 -35.33
CA GLU A 37 10.34 -22.24 -36.03
C GLU A 37 10.81 -21.06 -36.90
N ASP A 38 10.01 -19.99 -37.02
CA ASP A 38 10.31 -18.87 -37.91
C ASP A 38 11.59 -18.13 -37.49
N LYS A 39 12.58 -18.20 -38.39
CA LYS A 39 13.88 -17.52 -38.31
C LYS A 39 13.78 -15.98 -38.44
N GLU A 40 12.61 -15.46 -38.82
CA GLU A 40 12.37 -14.02 -39.00
C GLU A 40 11.96 -13.31 -37.70
N TRP A 41 11.46 -14.05 -36.70
CA TRP A 41 11.26 -13.48 -35.37
C TRP A 41 12.62 -13.42 -34.66
N PRO A 42 13.01 -12.29 -34.04
CA PRO A 42 14.26 -12.23 -33.29
C PRO A 42 14.33 -13.41 -32.31
N ALA A 43 15.55 -13.85 -32.00
CA ALA A 43 15.84 -14.92 -31.04
C ALA A 43 15.47 -14.56 -29.58
N ALA A 44 14.38 -13.80 -29.38
CA ALA A 44 13.85 -13.46 -28.09
C ALA A 44 13.12 -14.67 -27.47
N GLY A 45 13.36 -14.87 -26.19
CA GLY A 45 12.64 -15.84 -25.38
C GLY A 45 11.15 -15.47 -25.23
N PRO A 46 10.32 -16.41 -24.77
CA PRO A 46 8.94 -16.13 -24.42
C PRO A 46 8.85 -15.05 -23.33
N PRO A 47 7.77 -14.24 -23.31
CA PRO A 47 7.60 -13.17 -22.33
C PRO A 47 7.61 -13.75 -20.92
N SER A 48 8.35 -13.11 -20.00
CA SER A 48 8.35 -13.52 -18.60
C SER A 48 7.01 -13.23 -17.93
N LEU A 49 6.59 -14.11 -17.02
CA LEU A 49 5.43 -13.88 -16.15
C LEU A 49 5.90 -13.12 -14.91
N VAL A 50 5.29 -11.96 -14.63
CA VAL A 50 5.55 -11.21 -13.39
C VAL A 50 4.28 -11.21 -12.55
N LEU A 51 4.30 -11.96 -11.45
CA LEU A 51 3.23 -11.96 -10.46
C LEU A 51 3.42 -10.75 -9.55
N SER A 52 2.53 -9.77 -9.72
CA SER A 52 2.61 -8.50 -9.00
C SER A 52 1.45 -8.36 -8.03
N GLY A 53 1.71 -7.74 -6.89
CA GLY A 53 0.72 -7.54 -5.85
C GLY A 53 1.37 -7.02 -4.60
N LEU A 54 0.57 -6.47 -3.71
CA LEU A 54 1.06 -5.94 -2.45
C LEU A 54 1.68 -7.02 -1.55
N VAL A 55 2.36 -6.55 -0.51
CA VAL A 55 2.75 -7.34 0.65
C VAL A 55 1.59 -8.23 1.11
N LYS A 56 1.90 -9.52 1.35
CA LYS A 56 0.93 -10.57 1.69
C LYS A 56 -0.26 -10.73 0.72
N ALA A 57 -0.12 -10.40 -0.56
CA ALA A 57 -1.14 -10.68 -1.59
C ALA A 57 -1.17 -12.14 -2.09
N GLY A 58 -0.39 -13.06 -1.51
CA GLY A 58 -0.35 -14.47 -1.93
C GLY A 58 0.51 -14.74 -3.18
N LYS A 59 1.52 -13.91 -3.41
CA LYS A 59 2.41 -14.01 -4.58
C LYS A 59 3.19 -15.32 -4.63
N SER A 60 3.94 -15.64 -3.56
CA SER A 60 4.71 -16.89 -3.49
C SER A 60 3.81 -18.12 -3.58
N PHE A 61 2.63 -18.10 -2.95
CA PHE A 61 1.66 -19.20 -3.10
C PHE A 61 1.21 -19.37 -4.56
N THR A 62 0.89 -18.27 -5.25
CA THR A 62 0.49 -18.30 -6.65
C THR A 62 1.65 -18.79 -7.55
N LEU A 63 2.88 -18.35 -7.28
CA LEU A 63 4.07 -18.78 -7.99
C LEU A 63 4.33 -20.29 -7.83
N GLU A 64 4.33 -20.76 -6.59
CA GLU A 64 4.79 -22.12 -6.25
C GLU A 64 3.78 -23.20 -6.65
N HIS A 65 2.49 -22.85 -6.63
CA HIS A 65 1.39 -23.80 -6.75
C HIS A 65 0.54 -23.55 -8.01
N VAL A 66 -0.01 -22.35 -8.16
CA VAL A 66 -0.97 -22.06 -9.23
C VAL A 66 -0.28 -22.05 -10.60
N VAL A 67 0.89 -21.41 -10.74
CA VAL A 67 1.59 -21.33 -12.01
C VAL A 67 1.95 -22.72 -12.57
N PRO A 68 2.62 -23.63 -11.82
CA PRO A 68 2.90 -24.98 -12.32
C PRO A 68 1.65 -25.76 -12.68
N ALA A 69 0.58 -25.67 -11.88
CA ALA A 69 -0.67 -26.37 -12.15
C ALA A 69 -1.31 -25.93 -13.48
N VAL A 70 -1.36 -24.61 -13.72
CA VAL A 70 -1.91 -24.04 -14.96
C VAL A 70 -1.02 -24.34 -16.16
N VAL A 71 0.31 -24.30 -16.01
CA VAL A 71 1.23 -24.68 -17.09
C VAL A 71 1.09 -26.16 -17.44
N ALA A 72 1.00 -27.04 -16.43
CA ALA A 72 0.78 -28.47 -16.64
C ALA A 72 -0.57 -28.78 -17.30
N GLU A 73 -1.62 -28.01 -16.99
CA GLU A 73 -2.90 -28.07 -17.71
C GLU A 73 -2.73 -27.66 -19.19
N ALA A 74 -2.10 -26.51 -19.45
CA ALA A 74 -1.89 -26.00 -20.81
C ALA A 74 -1.02 -26.93 -21.68
N LEU A 75 -0.06 -27.63 -21.08
CA LEU A 75 0.75 -28.66 -21.74
C LEU A 75 -0.09 -29.89 -22.12
N ARG A 76 -0.95 -30.37 -21.21
CA ARG A 76 -1.84 -31.52 -21.45
C ARG A 76 -2.83 -31.26 -22.59
N GLU A 77 -3.36 -30.05 -22.70
CA GLU A 77 -4.29 -29.65 -23.75
C GLU A 77 -3.68 -29.68 -25.17
N ARG A 78 -2.35 -29.55 -25.29
CA ARG A 78 -1.64 -29.51 -26.60
C ARG A 78 -1.38 -30.89 -27.21
N GLY A 79 -1.40 -31.96 -26.43
CA GLY A 79 -1.13 -33.33 -26.90
C GLY A 79 0.36 -33.66 -27.14
N GLU A 80 0.62 -34.84 -27.73
CA GLU A 80 1.97 -35.34 -28.02
C GLU A 80 2.69 -34.44 -29.05
N GLY A 81 3.97 -34.12 -28.81
CA GLY A 81 4.78 -33.28 -29.70
C GLY A 81 4.90 -31.80 -29.31
N CYS A 82 4.46 -31.42 -28.10
CA CYS A 82 4.71 -30.07 -27.57
C CYS A 82 6.23 -29.82 -27.39
N PRO A 83 6.80 -28.72 -27.91
CA PRO A 83 8.23 -28.39 -27.72
C PRO A 83 8.66 -28.20 -26.27
N LEU A 84 7.69 -27.95 -25.39
CA LEU A 84 7.87 -27.77 -23.96
C LEU A 84 7.38 -29.01 -23.17
N ALA A 85 7.23 -30.17 -23.82
CA ALA A 85 6.92 -31.44 -23.14
C ALA A 85 8.04 -31.82 -22.15
N ASP A 86 7.70 -32.62 -21.14
CA ASP A 86 8.63 -33.10 -20.10
C ASP A 86 9.38 -31.98 -19.36
N MET A 87 8.74 -30.82 -19.23
CA MET A 87 9.29 -29.65 -18.57
C MET A 87 9.65 -29.92 -17.10
N VAL A 88 10.85 -29.50 -16.72
CA VAL A 88 11.34 -29.57 -15.35
C VAL A 88 11.13 -28.23 -14.65
N VAL A 89 10.84 -28.24 -13.35
CA VAL A 89 10.65 -27.02 -12.56
C VAL A 89 11.94 -26.69 -11.80
N LEU A 90 12.46 -25.48 -12.00
CA LEU A 90 13.54 -24.90 -11.22
C LEU A 90 12.96 -23.90 -10.22
N ARG A 91 13.14 -24.15 -8.92
CA ARG A 91 12.67 -23.27 -7.84
C ARG A 91 13.84 -22.48 -7.26
N LEU A 92 13.77 -21.17 -7.35
CA LEU A 92 14.80 -20.26 -6.85
C LEU A 92 14.18 -19.29 -5.84
N ASN A 93 14.83 -19.14 -4.68
CA ASN A 93 14.50 -18.09 -3.73
C ASN A 93 15.70 -17.16 -3.57
N ALA A 94 15.62 -15.97 -4.18
CA ALA A 94 16.72 -15.02 -4.19
C ALA A 94 17.03 -14.41 -2.81
N ASN A 95 16.11 -14.50 -1.84
CA ASN A 95 16.37 -14.03 -0.48
C ASN A 95 17.32 -14.97 0.30
N ARG A 96 17.52 -16.21 -0.18
CA ARG A 96 18.52 -17.13 0.39
C ARG A 96 19.94 -16.83 -0.08
N MET A 97 20.11 -16.00 -1.10
CA MET A 97 21.42 -15.67 -1.66
C MET A 97 22.09 -14.57 -0.83
N CYS A 98 23.40 -14.72 -0.61
CA CYS A 98 24.17 -13.71 0.09
C CYS A 98 24.28 -12.45 -0.78
N ARG A 99 23.86 -11.31 -0.22
CA ARG A 99 23.92 -9.99 -0.87
C ARG A 99 25.12 -9.17 -0.40
N GLN A 100 25.84 -9.66 0.60
CA GLN A 100 27.02 -8.98 1.13
C GLN A 100 28.21 -9.19 0.21
N TYR A 101 29.14 -8.24 0.27
CA TYR A 101 30.36 -8.22 -0.53
C TYR A 101 30.14 -8.06 -2.05
N GLY A 102 29.01 -7.49 -2.47
CA GLY A 102 28.78 -7.06 -3.86
C GLY A 102 28.15 -8.11 -4.77
N ALA A 103 27.88 -7.71 -6.01
CA ALA A 103 27.07 -8.47 -6.97
C ALA A 103 27.72 -9.77 -7.43
N TYR A 104 29.05 -9.90 -7.30
CA TYR A 104 29.72 -11.16 -7.62
C TYR A 104 29.30 -12.29 -6.68
N VAL A 105 29.01 -12.01 -5.40
CA VAL A 105 28.55 -13.02 -4.45
C VAL A 105 27.14 -13.48 -4.82
N VAL A 106 26.31 -12.56 -5.32
CA VAL A 106 24.98 -12.89 -5.84
C VAL A 106 25.10 -13.79 -7.08
N LEU A 107 26.02 -13.50 -8.00
CA LEU A 107 26.30 -14.33 -9.18
C LEU A 107 26.83 -15.72 -8.79
N ASP A 108 27.79 -15.78 -7.86
CA ASP A 108 28.34 -17.04 -7.33
C ASP A 108 27.25 -17.88 -6.67
N GLY A 109 26.41 -17.26 -5.85
CA GLY A 109 25.28 -17.91 -5.18
C GLY A 109 24.25 -18.44 -6.19
N LEU A 110 23.86 -17.62 -7.16
CA LEU A 110 22.93 -18.04 -8.22
C LEU A 110 23.50 -19.22 -9.01
N LEU A 111 24.74 -19.14 -9.50
CA LEU A 111 25.35 -20.23 -10.26
C LEU A 111 25.53 -21.50 -9.42
N SER A 112 25.84 -21.37 -8.14
CA SER A 112 25.94 -22.51 -7.22
C SER A 112 24.61 -23.22 -7.05
N GLU A 113 23.51 -22.48 -6.88
CA GLU A 113 22.17 -23.07 -6.78
C GLU A 113 21.76 -23.75 -8.09
N LEU A 114 22.08 -23.16 -9.25
CA LEU A 114 21.81 -23.76 -10.56
C LEU A 114 22.56 -25.08 -10.75
N VAL A 115 23.87 -25.10 -10.43
CA VAL A 115 24.70 -26.31 -10.49
C VAL A 115 24.19 -27.38 -9.52
N TYR A 116 23.87 -26.98 -8.29
CA TYR A 116 23.34 -27.88 -7.28
C TYR A 116 22.03 -28.54 -7.74
N TRP A 117 21.09 -27.74 -8.24
CA TRP A 117 19.81 -28.22 -8.78
C TRP A 117 20.02 -29.18 -9.96
N ALA A 118 20.87 -28.82 -10.93
CA ALA A 118 21.14 -29.68 -12.08
C ALA A 118 21.71 -31.04 -11.66
N ARG A 119 22.59 -31.07 -10.65
CA ARG A 119 23.15 -32.30 -10.08
C ARG A 119 22.11 -33.10 -9.30
N SER A 120 21.33 -32.46 -8.43
CA SER A 120 20.39 -33.16 -7.55
C SER A 120 19.23 -33.77 -8.33
N GLU A 121 18.66 -33.00 -9.26
CA GLU A 121 17.52 -33.41 -10.08
C GLU A 121 17.93 -34.16 -11.36
N HIS A 122 19.24 -34.37 -11.57
CA HIS A 122 19.79 -35.08 -12.74
C HIS A 122 19.31 -34.48 -14.07
N VAL A 123 19.35 -33.15 -14.17
CA VAL A 123 18.82 -32.41 -15.32
C VAL A 123 19.67 -32.69 -16.56
N PRO A 124 19.06 -33.10 -17.69
CA PRO A 124 19.79 -33.32 -18.94
C PRO A 124 20.43 -32.02 -19.47
N MET A 125 21.74 -32.10 -19.73
CA MET A 125 22.55 -30.99 -20.24
C MET A 125 23.52 -31.50 -21.29
N ARG A 126 23.96 -30.60 -22.18
CA ARG A 126 25.00 -30.87 -23.17
C ARG A 126 26.23 -31.48 -22.48
N ARG A 127 26.74 -32.57 -23.05
CA ARG A 127 27.86 -33.33 -22.49
C ARG A 127 29.06 -32.43 -22.15
N GLY A 128 29.49 -32.46 -20.88
CA GLY A 128 30.64 -31.71 -20.37
C GLY A 128 30.32 -30.25 -20.00
N SER A 129 29.10 -29.77 -20.24
CA SER A 129 28.71 -28.39 -19.91
C SER A 129 28.68 -28.14 -18.41
N LEU A 130 28.07 -29.04 -17.64
CA LEU A 130 27.96 -28.91 -16.18
C LEU A 130 29.35 -28.88 -15.51
N GLU A 131 30.25 -29.78 -15.93
CA GLU A 131 31.64 -29.79 -15.43
C GLU A 131 32.41 -28.52 -15.82
N ALA A 132 32.17 -27.96 -17.01
CA ALA A 132 32.80 -26.72 -17.45
C ALA A 132 32.31 -25.52 -16.62
N VAL A 133 31.01 -25.45 -16.35
CA VAL A 133 30.40 -24.40 -15.50
C VAL A 133 30.92 -24.50 -14.05
N GLU A 134 30.99 -25.71 -13.48
CA GLU A 134 31.56 -25.97 -12.16
C GLU A 134 33.03 -25.50 -12.06
N HIS A 135 33.80 -25.78 -13.10
CA HIS A 135 35.19 -25.36 -13.18
C HIS A 135 35.35 -23.83 -13.33
N ASP A 136 34.50 -23.18 -14.13
CA ASP A 136 34.47 -21.71 -14.25
C ASP A 136 34.10 -21.05 -12.90
N LEU A 137 33.15 -21.63 -12.16
CA LEU A 137 32.79 -21.20 -10.81
C LEU A 137 33.98 -21.33 -9.84
N GLN A 138 34.70 -22.46 -9.84
CA GLN A 138 35.88 -22.65 -9.00
C GLN A 138 37.00 -21.66 -9.36
N LYS A 139 37.23 -21.39 -10.64
CA LYS A 139 38.20 -20.40 -11.09
C LYS A 139 37.85 -18.99 -10.63
N ALA A 140 36.58 -18.58 -10.73
CA ALA A 140 36.13 -17.27 -10.29
C ALA A 140 36.26 -17.07 -8.76
N ARG A 141 36.11 -18.16 -7.99
CA ARG A 141 36.38 -18.15 -6.54
C ARG A 141 37.85 -17.95 -6.21
N ALA A 142 38.74 -18.54 -7.02
CA ALA A 142 40.19 -18.43 -6.84
C ALA A 142 40.79 -17.12 -7.40
N ASN A 143 40.19 -16.53 -8.43
CA ASN A 143 40.66 -15.31 -9.08
C ASN A 143 39.56 -14.25 -9.20
N HIS A 144 39.77 -13.13 -8.51
CA HIS A 144 38.86 -11.99 -8.48
C HIS A 144 38.60 -11.37 -9.87
N GLU A 145 39.57 -11.39 -10.79
CA GLU A 145 39.42 -10.81 -12.13
C GLU A 145 38.44 -11.60 -13.00
N LEU A 146 38.26 -12.89 -12.72
CA LEU A 146 37.36 -13.77 -13.47
C LEU A 146 35.91 -13.72 -12.97
N ARG A 147 35.62 -12.98 -11.90
CA ARG A 147 34.26 -12.92 -11.33
C ARG A 147 33.22 -12.35 -12.29
N ALA A 148 33.63 -11.45 -13.17
CA ALA A 148 32.75 -10.89 -14.20
C ALA A 148 32.30 -11.95 -15.24
N SER A 149 33.03 -13.07 -15.40
CA SER A 149 32.64 -14.12 -16.34
C SER A 149 31.54 -15.05 -15.81
N LEU A 150 31.18 -14.93 -14.52
CA LEU A 150 30.10 -15.72 -13.93
C LEU A 150 28.75 -15.44 -14.60
N GLY A 151 28.49 -14.19 -15.02
CA GLY A 151 27.28 -13.84 -15.77
C GLY A 151 27.16 -14.64 -17.07
N SER A 152 28.24 -14.72 -17.86
CA SER A 152 28.28 -15.53 -19.08
C SER A 152 28.21 -17.02 -18.82
N SER A 153 28.68 -17.48 -17.65
CA SER A 153 28.57 -18.89 -17.25
C SER A 153 27.13 -19.28 -16.94
N ILE A 154 26.37 -18.37 -16.31
CA ILE A 154 24.93 -18.54 -16.06
C ILE A 154 24.15 -18.57 -17.39
N GLN A 155 24.47 -17.68 -18.33
CA GLN A 155 23.85 -17.70 -19.66
C GLN A 155 24.09 -19.03 -20.36
N ARG A 156 25.35 -19.47 -20.43
CA ARG A 156 25.73 -20.75 -21.04
C ARG A 156 25.04 -21.93 -20.37
N PHE A 157 24.90 -21.91 -19.04
CA PHE A 157 24.19 -22.95 -18.30
C PHE A 157 22.77 -23.16 -18.85
N PHE A 158 22.01 -22.08 -19.09
CA PHE A 158 20.66 -22.20 -19.65
C PHE A 158 20.65 -22.58 -21.14
N GLU A 159 21.62 -22.11 -21.94
CA GLU A 159 21.75 -22.47 -23.36
C GLU A 159 22.06 -23.95 -23.58
N ASP A 160 22.75 -24.59 -22.63
CA ASP A 160 23.18 -25.98 -22.72
C ASP A 160 22.17 -26.98 -22.11
N LEU A 161 21.02 -26.51 -21.61
CA LEU A 161 19.93 -27.37 -21.15
C LEU A 161 19.31 -28.14 -22.32
N GLU A 162 19.17 -29.46 -22.18
CA GLU A 162 18.55 -30.32 -23.19
C GLU A 162 17.05 -30.57 -22.94
N VAL A 163 16.52 -30.02 -21.85
CA VAL A 163 15.10 -30.09 -21.46
C VAL A 163 14.51 -28.70 -21.27
N PRO A 164 13.21 -28.51 -21.53
CA PRO A 164 12.54 -27.27 -21.21
C PRO A 164 12.40 -27.07 -19.70
N VAL A 165 12.50 -25.82 -19.25
CA VAL A 165 12.53 -25.48 -17.82
C VAL A 165 11.54 -24.37 -17.49
N LEU A 166 10.73 -24.59 -16.46
CA LEU A 166 9.94 -23.55 -15.81
C LEU A 166 10.71 -23.02 -14.60
N VAL A 167 11.18 -21.78 -14.69
CA VAL A 167 11.89 -21.10 -13.60
C VAL A 167 10.90 -20.33 -12.75
N LEU A 168 10.77 -20.74 -11.49
CA LEU A 168 10.02 -20.04 -10.46
C LEU A 168 11.01 -19.26 -9.59
N LEU A 169 11.11 -17.95 -9.84
CA LEU A 169 12.00 -17.05 -9.11
C LEU A 169 11.21 -16.24 -8.09
N ASP A 170 11.30 -16.65 -6.82
CA ASP A 170 10.78 -15.91 -5.69
C ASP A 170 11.80 -14.89 -5.16
N GLU A 171 11.28 -13.82 -4.55
CA GLU A 171 12.06 -12.75 -3.96
C GLU A 171 13.05 -12.04 -4.90
N ALA A 172 12.71 -11.94 -6.19
CA ALA A 172 13.59 -11.46 -7.28
C ALA A 172 14.27 -10.11 -7.00
N HIS A 173 13.60 -9.20 -6.28
CA HIS A 173 14.17 -7.92 -5.86
C HIS A 173 15.51 -8.06 -5.11
N SER A 174 15.73 -9.16 -4.40
CA SER A 174 16.96 -9.44 -3.65
C SER A 174 18.20 -9.50 -4.55
N LEU A 175 18.03 -9.88 -5.81
CA LEU A 175 19.12 -9.95 -6.78
C LEU A 175 19.65 -8.57 -7.19
N PHE A 176 18.83 -7.51 -7.04
CA PHE A 176 19.19 -6.14 -7.39
C PHE A 176 19.76 -5.34 -6.20
N LEU A 177 19.94 -5.99 -5.05
CA LEU A 177 20.23 -5.32 -3.77
C LEU A 177 21.61 -5.66 -3.19
N ALA A 178 22.60 -6.00 -4.03
CA ALA A 178 23.96 -6.31 -3.60
C ALA A 178 24.64 -5.14 -2.85
N ILE A 179 25.37 -5.39 -1.77
CA ILE A 179 26.01 -4.37 -0.93
C ILE A 179 27.50 -4.65 -0.70
N ILE A 180 28.32 -3.60 -0.69
CA ILE A 180 29.75 -3.63 -0.34
C ILE A 180 29.94 -2.66 0.83
N ASP A 181 30.49 -3.16 1.94
CA ASP A 181 30.81 -2.36 3.14
C ASP A 181 29.62 -1.49 3.64
N GLY A 182 28.42 -2.06 3.60
CA GLY A 182 27.18 -1.39 4.01
C GLY A 182 26.59 -0.43 2.98
N GLN A 183 27.26 -0.21 1.85
CA GLN A 183 26.79 0.66 0.77
C GLN A 183 26.30 -0.14 -0.44
N PRO A 184 25.36 0.40 -1.25
CA PRO A 184 24.96 -0.21 -2.51
C PRO A 184 26.14 -0.44 -3.46
N ASP A 185 26.29 -1.66 -3.98
CA ASP A 185 27.22 -1.95 -5.08
C ASP A 185 26.64 -1.44 -6.41
N THR A 186 26.67 -0.13 -6.64
CA THR A 186 26.01 0.50 -7.80
C THR A 186 26.47 -0.10 -9.13
N GLY A 187 27.78 -0.31 -9.29
CA GLY A 187 28.36 -0.88 -10.51
C GLY A 187 27.97 -2.34 -10.72
N GLY A 188 28.11 -3.19 -9.68
CA GLY A 188 27.75 -4.60 -9.77
C GLY A 188 26.25 -4.83 -9.91
N ARG A 189 25.41 -4.03 -9.23
CA ARG A 189 23.95 -4.06 -9.41
C ARG A 189 23.54 -3.71 -10.83
N ALA A 190 24.13 -2.66 -11.40
CA ALA A 190 23.87 -2.26 -12.79
C ALA A 190 24.30 -3.37 -13.76
N TYR A 191 25.51 -3.94 -13.61
CA TYR A 191 25.96 -5.06 -14.43
C TYR A 191 25.01 -6.26 -14.36
N PHE A 192 24.65 -6.69 -13.14
CA PHE A 192 23.76 -7.83 -12.93
C PHE A 192 22.37 -7.58 -13.54
N ARG A 193 21.79 -6.40 -13.28
CA ARG A 193 20.46 -6.02 -13.78
C ARG A 193 20.46 -5.86 -15.30
N ASP A 194 21.34 -5.01 -15.83
CA ASP A 194 21.29 -4.51 -17.21
C ASP A 194 21.87 -5.50 -18.22
N SER A 195 22.75 -6.39 -17.76
CA SER A 195 23.38 -7.40 -18.61
C SER A 195 22.82 -8.78 -18.29
N VAL A 196 23.06 -9.33 -17.10
CA VAL A 196 22.77 -10.74 -16.81
C VAL A 196 21.26 -11.01 -16.77
N MET A 197 20.51 -10.32 -15.91
CA MET A 197 19.07 -10.54 -15.77
C MET A 197 18.29 -10.12 -17.01
N LYS A 198 18.64 -8.98 -17.60
CA LYS A 198 18.00 -8.55 -18.85
C LYS A 198 18.13 -9.63 -19.93
N ASP A 199 19.32 -10.19 -20.10
CA ASP A 199 19.57 -11.20 -21.11
C ASP A 199 18.80 -12.49 -20.83
N LEU A 200 18.78 -12.96 -19.59
CA LEU A 200 17.97 -14.13 -19.19
C LEU A 200 16.46 -13.93 -19.46
N LEU A 201 15.94 -12.73 -19.23
CA LEU A 201 14.52 -12.43 -19.35
C LEU A 201 14.06 -12.08 -20.77
N VAL A 202 14.97 -11.67 -21.66
CA VAL A 202 14.63 -11.18 -23.01
C VAL A 202 15.25 -12.04 -24.10
N SER A 203 16.53 -12.39 -23.97
CA SER A 203 17.30 -13.13 -24.96
C SER A 203 17.50 -14.61 -24.58
N GLY A 204 16.94 -15.04 -23.46
CA GLY A 204 17.09 -16.41 -22.98
C GLY A 204 16.54 -17.46 -23.95
N PRO A 205 16.93 -18.75 -23.78
CA PRO A 205 16.47 -19.83 -24.64
C PRO A 205 14.94 -19.93 -24.67
N ARG A 206 14.36 -20.24 -25.84
CA ARG A 206 12.90 -20.41 -25.99
C ARG A 206 12.30 -21.55 -25.17
N THR A 207 13.15 -22.46 -24.70
CA THR A 207 12.83 -23.61 -23.85
C THR A 207 12.75 -23.25 -22.36
N VAL A 208 13.13 -22.02 -21.97
CA VAL A 208 13.15 -21.56 -20.58
C VAL A 208 12.04 -20.53 -20.35
N LEU A 209 11.11 -20.83 -19.44
CA LEU A 209 10.01 -19.95 -19.06
C LEU A 209 10.30 -19.30 -17.70
N TRP A 210 10.34 -17.97 -17.64
CA TRP A 210 10.59 -17.24 -16.39
C TRP A 210 9.31 -16.76 -15.74
N CYS A 211 9.14 -17.10 -14.46
CA CYS A 211 8.08 -16.60 -13.59
C CYS A 211 8.70 -15.91 -12.37
N LEU A 212 8.33 -14.65 -12.14
CA LEU A 212 8.94 -13.80 -11.13
C LEU A 212 7.91 -13.30 -10.11
N THR A 213 8.34 -13.23 -8.86
CA THR A 213 7.69 -12.45 -7.78
C THR A 213 8.79 -11.88 -6.88
N GLY A 214 8.44 -10.93 -6.02
CA GLY A 214 9.25 -10.55 -4.88
C GLY A 214 8.47 -9.78 -3.83
N SER A 215 8.97 -9.75 -2.60
CA SER A 215 8.34 -9.00 -1.51
C SER A 215 8.29 -7.50 -1.76
N SER A 216 9.31 -6.93 -2.43
CA SER A 216 9.31 -5.53 -2.92
C SER A 216 9.05 -5.48 -4.43
N MET A 217 7.78 -5.58 -4.81
CA MET A 217 7.40 -5.61 -6.23
C MET A 217 7.62 -4.25 -6.92
N SER A 218 7.49 -3.15 -6.18
CA SER A 218 7.85 -1.81 -6.65
C SER A 218 9.31 -1.75 -7.11
N HIS A 219 10.24 -2.30 -6.32
CA HIS A 219 11.65 -2.35 -6.69
C HIS A 219 11.93 -3.27 -7.88
N VAL A 220 11.24 -4.42 -7.98
CA VAL A 220 11.31 -5.29 -9.18
C VAL A 220 10.89 -4.51 -10.42
N TRP A 221 9.73 -3.87 -10.40
CA TRP A 221 9.23 -3.13 -11.56
C TRP A 221 10.09 -1.91 -11.92
N ILE A 222 10.62 -1.19 -10.94
CA ILE A 222 11.61 -0.13 -11.17
C ILE A 222 12.84 -0.71 -11.86
N SER A 223 13.37 -1.83 -11.36
CA SER A 223 14.55 -2.47 -11.95
C SER A 223 14.30 -2.92 -13.40
N LEU A 224 13.13 -3.50 -13.70
CA LEU A 224 12.76 -3.89 -15.06
C LEU A 224 12.55 -2.69 -15.99
N ALA A 225 12.13 -1.54 -15.46
CA ALA A 225 11.98 -0.30 -16.22
C ALA A 225 13.31 0.38 -16.54
N GLU A 226 14.27 0.29 -15.62
CA GLU A 226 15.59 0.91 -15.76
C GLU A 226 16.54 0.11 -16.67
N MET A 227 16.22 -1.15 -16.98
CA MET A 227 17.03 -1.96 -17.90
C MET A 227 17.10 -1.29 -19.28
N PRO A 228 18.31 -1.10 -19.84
CA PRO A 228 18.50 -0.39 -21.11
C PRO A 228 17.93 -1.18 -22.28
N ALA A 229 17.52 -0.50 -23.36
CA ALA A 229 16.97 -1.19 -24.54
C ALA A 229 18.04 -1.97 -25.34
N TYR A 230 19.21 -1.39 -25.66
CA TYR A 230 20.27 -2.05 -26.46
C TYR A 230 19.77 -2.96 -27.60
N GLY A 231 18.87 -2.46 -28.45
CA GLY A 231 18.34 -3.20 -29.61
C GLY A 231 17.21 -4.19 -29.31
N THR A 232 16.87 -4.41 -28.03
CA THR A 232 15.67 -5.15 -27.61
C THR A 232 14.77 -4.28 -26.74
N PRO A 233 13.45 -4.51 -26.71
CA PRO A 233 12.59 -3.77 -25.78
C PRO A 233 12.99 -4.08 -24.33
N PRO A 234 12.95 -3.10 -23.41
CA PRO A 234 13.18 -3.38 -22.01
C PRO A 234 12.16 -4.38 -21.46
N PRO A 235 12.51 -5.21 -20.46
CA PRO A 235 11.62 -6.27 -19.96
C PRO A 235 10.26 -5.77 -19.49
N ILE A 236 10.18 -4.53 -18.98
CA ILE A 236 8.89 -3.95 -18.55
C ILE A 236 7.82 -3.95 -19.66
N LEU A 237 8.22 -3.84 -20.93
CA LEU A 237 7.30 -3.85 -22.08
C LEU A 237 6.95 -5.25 -22.57
N ASN A 238 7.83 -6.23 -22.33
CA ASN A 238 7.64 -7.61 -22.77
C ASN A 238 7.05 -8.52 -21.68
N ALA A 239 7.15 -8.13 -20.41
CA ALA A 239 6.68 -8.91 -19.28
C ALA A 239 5.14 -8.99 -19.24
N SER A 240 4.63 -10.22 -19.12
CA SER A 240 3.22 -10.48 -18.83
C SER A 240 2.96 -10.26 -17.35
N ALA A 241 2.42 -9.09 -17.01
CA ALA A 241 2.07 -8.76 -15.63
C ALA A 241 0.73 -9.40 -15.25
N VAL A 242 0.73 -10.18 -14.17
CA VAL A 242 -0.49 -10.69 -13.53
C VAL A 242 -0.60 -10.06 -12.15
N HIS A 243 -1.53 -9.12 -12.02
CA HIS A 243 -1.79 -8.45 -10.75
C HIS A 243 -2.76 -9.26 -9.90
N LEU A 244 -2.33 -9.54 -8.67
CA LEU A 244 -3.15 -10.18 -7.65
C LEU A 244 -4.13 -9.16 -7.05
N PRO A 245 -5.33 -9.61 -6.64
CA PRO A 245 -6.33 -8.73 -6.06
C PRO A 245 -5.81 -8.06 -4.79
N VAL A 246 -6.13 -6.78 -4.68
CA VAL A 246 -5.79 -5.95 -3.52
C VAL A 246 -6.73 -6.20 -2.35
N SER A 247 -7.97 -6.53 -2.66
CA SER A 247 -9.05 -6.71 -1.70
C SER A 247 -10.04 -7.77 -2.20
N TYR A 248 -10.74 -8.40 -1.26
CA TYR A 248 -11.70 -9.48 -1.49
C TYR A 248 -13.05 -9.12 -0.88
N SER A 249 -14.13 -9.56 -1.51
CA SER A 249 -15.48 -9.35 -0.98
C SER A 249 -15.68 -10.03 0.38
N ALA A 250 -16.62 -9.52 1.17
CA ALA A 250 -17.01 -10.15 2.44
C ALA A 250 -17.51 -11.60 2.27
N GLY A 251 -18.01 -11.97 1.09
CA GLY A 251 -18.35 -13.36 0.76
C GLY A 251 -17.10 -14.24 0.63
N HIS A 252 -16.08 -13.77 -0.08
CA HIS A 252 -14.80 -14.46 -0.22
C HIS A 252 -14.09 -14.61 1.14
N MET A 253 -14.10 -13.56 1.96
CA MET A 253 -13.47 -13.60 3.30
C MET A 253 -14.15 -14.62 4.22
N ARG A 254 -15.49 -14.69 4.23
CA ARG A 254 -16.23 -15.70 5.01
C ARG A 254 -15.93 -17.12 4.55
N LEU A 255 -15.90 -17.34 3.23
CA LEU A 255 -15.58 -18.64 2.66
C LEU A 255 -14.15 -19.09 3.01
N ALA A 256 -13.17 -18.18 2.93
CA ALA A 256 -11.81 -18.46 3.36
C ALA A 256 -11.74 -18.79 4.87
N TRP A 257 -12.50 -18.06 5.68
CA TRP A 257 -12.57 -18.30 7.12
C TRP A 257 -13.13 -19.69 7.46
N GLU A 258 -14.22 -20.11 6.81
CA GLU A 258 -14.81 -21.44 6.98
C GLU A 258 -13.79 -22.55 6.64
N GLN A 259 -13.05 -22.41 5.54
CA GLN A 259 -12.01 -23.37 5.16
C GLN A 259 -10.84 -23.40 6.14
N LEU A 260 -10.42 -22.25 6.68
CA LEU A 260 -9.38 -22.19 7.69
C LEU A 260 -9.85 -22.84 9.00
N GLN A 261 -11.10 -22.64 9.40
CA GLN A 261 -11.68 -23.30 10.57
C GLN A 261 -11.67 -24.82 10.41
N GLU A 262 -12.05 -25.34 9.24
CA GLU A 262 -12.02 -26.77 8.95
C GLU A 262 -10.59 -27.32 8.97
N ARG A 263 -9.66 -26.66 8.26
CA ARG A 263 -8.25 -27.07 8.17
C ARG A 263 -7.57 -27.14 9.55
N TYR A 264 -7.91 -26.22 10.44
CA TYR A 264 -7.31 -26.13 11.78
C TYR A 264 -8.20 -26.70 12.89
N ALA A 265 -9.33 -27.34 12.54
CA ALA A 265 -10.30 -27.87 13.50
C ALA A 265 -9.67 -28.82 14.54
N ARG A 266 -8.69 -29.63 14.10
CA ARG A 266 -7.94 -30.56 14.97
C ARG A 266 -7.17 -29.88 16.11
N PHE A 267 -6.90 -28.58 15.99
CA PHE A 267 -6.17 -27.82 16.99
C PHE A 267 -7.09 -26.99 17.89
N GLY A 268 -8.39 -26.85 17.57
CA GLY A 268 -9.39 -26.09 18.33
C GLY A 268 -9.87 -24.82 17.61
N PRO A 269 -10.89 -24.11 18.14
CA PRO A 269 -11.57 -23.01 17.44
C PRO A 269 -10.64 -21.82 17.18
N LEU A 270 -10.85 -21.15 16.04
CA LEU A 270 -10.20 -19.88 15.72
C LEU A 270 -10.96 -18.71 16.37
N ASP A 271 -10.24 -17.69 16.82
CA ASP A 271 -10.82 -16.48 17.40
C ASP A 271 -11.41 -15.59 16.29
N PRO A 272 -12.74 -15.33 16.25
CA PRO A 272 -13.37 -14.52 15.21
C PRO A 272 -12.79 -13.10 15.07
N VAL A 273 -12.16 -12.56 16.11
CA VAL A 273 -11.53 -11.23 16.07
C VAL A 273 -10.40 -11.16 15.03
N MET A 274 -9.79 -12.29 14.67
CA MET A 274 -8.82 -12.35 13.57
C MET A 274 -9.44 -11.93 12.24
N LEU A 275 -10.65 -12.43 11.95
CA LEU A 275 -11.37 -12.08 10.72
C LEU A 275 -11.78 -10.60 10.73
N GLU A 276 -12.17 -10.09 11.90
CA GLU A 276 -12.58 -8.69 12.08
C GLU A 276 -11.41 -7.72 11.91
N LEU A 277 -10.23 -8.04 12.44
CA LEU A 277 -9.05 -7.17 12.38
C LEU A 277 -8.26 -7.32 11.08
N CYS A 278 -8.41 -8.41 10.35
CA CYS A 278 -7.70 -8.63 9.10
C CYS A 278 -8.27 -7.69 8.02
N PRO A 279 -7.44 -6.89 7.34
CA PRO A 279 -7.82 -6.28 6.07
C PRO A 279 -8.43 -7.33 5.13
N PRO A 280 -9.34 -6.96 4.21
CA PRO A 280 -10.08 -7.87 3.33
C PRO A 280 -9.17 -8.58 2.30
N SER A 281 -8.26 -9.43 2.77
CA SER A 281 -7.25 -10.13 1.99
C SER A 281 -7.20 -11.59 2.45
N VAL A 282 -7.63 -12.49 1.57
CA VAL A 282 -7.62 -13.94 1.81
C VAL A 282 -6.20 -14.45 2.11
N PRO A 283 -5.16 -14.09 1.34
CA PRO A 283 -3.81 -14.58 1.62
C PRO A 283 -3.22 -14.02 2.92
N LEU A 284 -3.55 -12.76 3.27
CA LEU A 284 -3.14 -12.17 4.54
C LEU A 284 -3.79 -12.91 5.73
N LEU A 285 -5.10 -13.17 5.65
CA LEU A 285 -5.83 -13.94 6.67
C LEU A 285 -5.25 -15.34 6.86
N ALA A 286 -5.00 -16.05 5.74
CA ALA A 286 -4.40 -17.39 5.79
C ALA A 286 -3.00 -17.36 6.43
N THR A 287 -2.17 -16.36 6.08
CA THR A 287 -0.83 -16.19 6.66
C THR A 287 -0.89 -15.85 8.14
N MET A 288 -1.82 -14.99 8.55
CA MET A 288 -2.02 -14.61 9.95
C MET A 288 -2.46 -15.79 10.80
N VAL A 289 -3.41 -16.60 10.31
CA VAL A 289 -3.86 -17.82 10.99
C VAL A 289 -2.70 -18.82 11.09
N SER A 290 -1.95 -19.05 10.01
CA SER A 290 -0.77 -19.94 10.05
C SER A 290 0.25 -19.47 11.09
N ALA A 291 0.62 -18.19 11.06
CA ALA A 291 1.60 -17.61 11.98
C ALA A 291 1.18 -17.77 13.45
N TRP A 292 -0.12 -17.64 13.74
CA TRP A 292 -0.62 -17.89 15.09
C TRP A 292 -0.35 -19.33 15.56
N PHE A 293 -0.53 -20.31 14.69
CA PHE A 293 -0.26 -21.71 15.01
C PHE A 293 1.22 -22.03 15.10
N ASP A 294 2.04 -21.44 14.23
CA ASP A 294 3.48 -21.67 14.19
C ASP A 294 4.17 -21.15 15.47
N VAL A 295 3.64 -20.08 16.07
CA VAL A 295 4.12 -19.54 17.36
C VAL A 295 3.54 -20.31 18.57
N GLY A 296 2.79 -21.38 18.33
CA GLY A 296 2.36 -22.32 19.38
C GLY A 296 1.14 -21.88 20.19
N ARG A 297 0.29 -20.98 19.65
CA ARG A 297 -0.86 -20.37 20.35
C ARG A 297 -0.44 -19.84 21.73
N PRO A 298 0.17 -18.65 21.82
CA PRO A 298 0.74 -18.18 23.08
C PRO A 298 -0.34 -18.20 24.18
N THR A 299 -0.11 -19.03 25.19
CA THR A 299 -1.09 -19.32 26.24
C THR A 299 -1.42 -18.04 26.99
N GLY A 300 -2.69 -17.63 26.99
CA GLY A 300 -3.15 -16.40 27.66
C GLY A 300 -3.15 -15.14 26.79
N THR A 301 -2.75 -15.21 25.51
CA THR A 301 -2.90 -14.08 24.58
C THR A 301 -4.19 -14.20 23.77
N HIS A 302 -5.08 -13.22 23.91
CA HIS A 302 -6.33 -13.13 23.13
C HIS A 302 -6.03 -12.85 21.66
N GLY A 303 -6.96 -13.20 20.76
CA GLY A 303 -6.69 -13.07 19.34
C GLY A 303 -6.50 -11.68 18.80
N THR A 304 -7.03 -10.71 19.53
CA THR A 304 -6.81 -9.30 19.30
C THR A 304 -5.32 -8.95 19.34
N THR A 305 -4.60 -9.43 20.36
CA THR A 305 -3.18 -9.10 20.55
C THR A 305 -2.32 -9.73 19.46
N SER A 306 -2.55 -11.01 19.16
CA SER A 306 -1.80 -11.74 18.13
C SER A 306 -2.06 -11.19 16.72
N ALA A 307 -3.32 -10.89 16.38
CA ALA A 307 -3.67 -10.29 15.09
C ALA A 307 -3.02 -8.91 14.93
N ARG A 308 -3.11 -8.04 15.96
CA ARG A 308 -2.46 -6.72 15.94
C ARG A 308 -0.95 -6.82 15.82
N HIS A 309 -0.32 -7.74 16.58
CA HIS A 309 1.12 -7.97 16.49
C HIS A 309 1.53 -8.42 15.08
N PHE A 310 0.80 -9.36 14.47
CA PHE A 310 1.06 -9.81 13.11
C PHE A 310 0.92 -8.68 12.08
N LEU A 311 -0.16 -7.90 12.13
CA LEU A 311 -0.36 -6.76 11.21
C LEU A 311 0.76 -5.73 11.35
N ARG A 312 1.25 -5.47 12.57
CA ARG A 312 2.40 -4.56 12.79
C ARG A 312 3.69 -5.13 12.21
N HIS A 313 4.05 -6.35 12.60
CA HIS A 313 5.37 -6.90 12.33
C HIS A 313 5.54 -7.61 10.99
N SER A 314 4.42 -7.95 10.33
CA SER A 314 4.45 -8.69 9.07
C SER A 314 3.83 -7.93 7.91
N LEU A 315 2.87 -7.03 8.16
CA LEU A 315 2.29 -6.20 7.11
C LEU A 315 2.98 -4.83 7.06
N VAL A 316 2.92 -4.04 8.15
CA VAL A 316 3.48 -2.68 8.17
C VAL A 316 5.01 -2.71 8.01
N ASP A 317 5.72 -3.53 8.77
CA ASP A 317 7.19 -3.68 8.65
C ASP A 317 7.62 -4.05 7.22
N GLU A 318 6.98 -5.05 6.61
CA GLU A 318 7.36 -5.51 5.27
C GLU A 318 7.02 -4.46 4.20
N SER A 319 5.85 -3.81 4.32
CA SER A 319 5.50 -2.68 3.46
C SER A 319 6.43 -1.49 3.64
N PHE A 320 6.94 -1.28 4.86
CA PHE A 320 7.89 -0.21 5.14
C PHE A 320 9.18 -0.41 4.34
N HIS A 321 9.69 -1.64 4.36
CA HIS A 321 10.85 -2.04 3.56
C HIS A 321 10.57 -2.00 2.04
N GLU A 322 9.36 -2.37 1.59
CA GLU A 322 8.97 -2.31 0.17
C GLU A 322 9.08 -0.89 -0.39
N TRP A 323 8.53 0.10 0.32
CA TRP A 323 8.56 1.49 -0.13
C TRP A 323 9.93 2.13 0.05
N MET A 324 10.61 1.90 1.17
CA MET A 324 11.93 2.48 1.41
C MET A 324 12.97 2.04 0.36
N ARG A 325 13.02 0.75 0.03
CA ARG A 325 13.95 0.21 -0.99
C ARG A 325 13.68 0.77 -2.39
N SER A 326 12.44 1.14 -2.65
CA SER A 326 11.98 1.60 -3.96
C SER A 326 12.12 3.10 -4.14
N LEU A 327 11.76 3.88 -3.11
CA LEU A 327 11.76 5.33 -3.16
C LEU A 327 13.09 5.94 -2.74
N GLY A 328 13.87 5.27 -1.88
CA GLY A 328 15.17 5.77 -1.42
C GLY A 328 16.13 6.17 -2.56
N PRO A 329 16.27 5.38 -3.63
CA PRO A 329 17.11 5.74 -4.79
C PRO A 329 16.49 6.76 -5.75
N LEU A 330 15.20 7.07 -5.61
CA LEU A 330 14.46 7.92 -6.56
C LEU A 330 14.44 9.40 -6.12
N PRO A 331 14.20 10.35 -7.05
CA PRO A 331 14.07 11.76 -6.70
C PRO A 331 12.95 12.01 -5.68
N ALA A 332 13.11 13.00 -4.81
CA ALA A 332 12.12 13.37 -3.77
C ALA A 332 10.70 13.60 -4.33
N ALA A 333 10.58 14.07 -5.58
CA ALA A 333 9.32 14.23 -6.28
C ALA A 333 8.51 12.91 -6.40
N GLN A 334 9.18 11.76 -6.50
CA GLN A 334 8.52 10.44 -6.51
C GLN A 334 7.92 10.12 -5.15
N GLY A 335 8.62 10.45 -4.06
CA GLY A 335 8.09 10.33 -2.69
C GLY A 335 6.84 11.20 -2.50
N ALA A 336 6.90 12.46 -2.93
CA ALA A 336 5.75 13.36 -2.88
C ALA A 336 4.56 12.86 -3.71
N ALA A 337 4.81 12.32 -4.91
CA ALA A 337 3.77 11.73 -5.75
C ALA A 337 3.11 10.51 -5.08
N VAL A 338 3.91 9.60 -4.50
CA VAL A 338 3.40 8.44 -3.77
C VAL A 338 2.63 8.84 -2.50
N LEU A 339 3.10 9.84 -1.76
CA LEU A 339 2.35 10.40 -0.64
C LEU A 339 1.02 11.02 -1.11
N ALA A 340 1.01 11.72 -2.24
CA ALA A 340 -0.21 12.29 -2.80
C ALA A 340 -1.23 11.21 -3.20
N LEU A 341 -0.78 10.03 -3.67
CA LEU A 341 -1.66 8.87 -3.92
C LEU A 341 -2.38 8.40 -2.67
N SER A 342 -1.80 8.58 -1.48
CA SER A 342 -2.46 8.22 -0.22
C SER A 342 -3.62 9.14 0.14
N SER A 343 -3.77 10.30 -0.52
CA SER A 343 -4.80 11.29 -0.23
C SER A 343 -5.80 11.40 -1.38
N PRO A 344 -7.05 10.93 -1.20
CA PRO A 344 -8.08 11.04 -2.25
C PRO A 344 -8.37 12.48 -2.69
N GLY A 345 -8.23 13.44 -1.77
CA GLY A 345 -8.36 14.86 -2.05
C GLY A 345 -7.27 15.42 -2.95
N VAL A 346 -6.08 14.83 -2.92
CA VAL A 346 -4.93 15.27 -3.72
C VAL A 346 -4.77 14.36 -4.93
N GLY A 347 -4.32 13.12 -4.76
CA GLY A 347 -3.99 12.21 -5.85
C GLY A 347 -2.76 12.67 -6.65
N ALA A 348 -2.33 11.85 -7.60
CA ALA A 348 -1.21 12.15 -8.49
C ALA A 348 -1.53 11.77 -9.94
N TRP A 349 -0.80 12.33 -10.90
CA TRP A 349 -0.89 11.90 -12.29
C TRP A 349 0.00 10.68 -12.51
N ALA A 350 -0.62 9.51 -12.73
CA ALA A 350 0.11 8.26 -12.91
C ALA A 350 1.16 8.31 -14.05
N ASP A 351 0.85 9.07 -15.10
CA ASP A 351 1.61 9.13 -16.34
C ASP A 351 2.82 10.08 -16.27
N THR A 352 2.71 11.15 -15.48
CA THR A 352 3.74 12.21 -15.40
C THR A 352 4.49 12.21 -14.09
N ASP A 353 3.83 11.86 -12.99
CA ASP A 353 4.38 12.03 -11.64
C ASP A 353 5.07 10.75 -11.16
N LEU A 354 4.68 9.58 -11.68
CA LEU A 354 5.22 8.29 -11.25
C LEU A 354 6.24 7.73 -12.24
N HIS A 355 7.31 7.16 -11.69
CA HIS A 355 8.25 6.34 -12.44
C HIS A 355 7.51 5.19 -13.14
N PRO A 356 7.85 4.82 -14.40
CA PRO A 356 7.15 3.77 -15.14
C PRO A 356 7.04 2.44 -14.38
N GLY A 357 8.07 2.08 -13.60
CA GLY A 357 8.04 0.91 -12.72
C GLY A 357 7.02 1.02 -11.58
N LEU A 358 6.94 2.18 -10.92
CA LEU A 358 5.95 2.42 -9.86
C LEU A 358 4.52 2.44 -10.43
N ARG A 359 4.35 3.09 -11.59
CA ARG A 359 3.10 3.06 -12.34
C ARG A 359 2.69 1.62 -12.65
N ARG A 360 3.58 0.81 -13.22
CA ARG A 360 3.30 -0.59 -13.56
C ARG A 360 2.97 -1.43 -12.33
N PHE A 361 3.64 -1.19 -11.20
CA PHE A 361 3.34 -1.84 -9.92
C PHE A 361 1.92 -1.53 -9.42
N LEU A 362 1.47 -0.27 -9.55
CA LEU A 362 0.22 0.22 -8.96
C LEU A 362 -1.02 0.08 -9.88
N GLU A 363 -0.85 0.16 -11.19
CA GLU A 363 -1.90 0.61 -12.11
C GLU A 363 -2.69 -0.49 -12.86
N PRO A 364 -3.20 -1.53 -12.18
CA PRO A 364 -4.58 -1.91 -12.57
C PRO A 364 -5.52 -2.22 -11.42
N SER A 365 -5.03 -2.45 -10.19
CA SER A 365 -5.86 -2.92 -9.08
C SER A 365 -5.81 -2.07 -7.82
N CYS A 366 -4.76 -1.23 -7.66
CA CYS A 366 -4.57 -0.42 -6.45
C CYS A 366 -5.07 1.01 -6.61
N LEU A 367 -5.33 1.47 -7.84
CA LEU A 367 -5.59 2.88 -8.13
C LEU A 367 -7.03 3.11 -8.60
N ASP A 368 -7.67 4.14 -8.03
CA ASP A 368 -8.92 4.72 -8.53
C ASP A 368 -8.67 6.10 -9.13
N ARG A 369 -9.50 6.48 -10.10
CA ARG A 369 -9.38 7.74 -10.83
C ARG A 369 -10.36 8.78 -10.30
N LYS A 370 -9.85 10.00 -10.13
CA LYS A 370 -10.63 11.22 -9.90
C LYS A 370 -11.25 11.69 -11.22
N ALA A 371 -12.25 12.58 -11.11
CA ALA A 371 -12.89 13.18 -12.27
C ALA A 371 -11.93 14.00 -13.14
N ASP A 372 -10.88 14.57 -12.54
CA ASP A 372 -9.86 15.34 -13.25
C ASP A 372 -8.76 14.49 -13.89
N GLY A 373 -8.78 13.15 -13.72
CA GLY A 373 -7.82 12.22 -14.31
C GLY A 373 -6.66 11.83 -13.41
N ARG A 374 -6.48 12.47 -12.25
CA ARG A 374 -5.52 12.03 -11.23
C ARG A 374 -5.97 10.71 -10.60
N VAL A 375 -5.02 10.00 -10.01
CA VAL A 375 -5.25 8.70 -9.37
C VAL A 375 -4.90 8.73 -7.89
N TYR A 376 -5.52 7.84 -7.12
CA TYR A 376 -5.25 7.66 -5.69
C TYR A 376 -5.38 6.18 -5.31
N LEU A 377 -4.81 5.78 -4.17
CA LEU A 377 -4.90 4.42 -3.66
C LEU A 377 -6.33 4.10 -3.24
N ARG A 378 -6.90 3.05 -3.83
CA ARG A 378 -8.28 2.59 -3.63
C ARG A 378 -8.55 2.17 -2.19
N ASP A 379 -7.65 1.40 -1.59
CA ASP A 379 -7.90 0.77 -0.30
C ASP A 379 -7.39 1.61 0.88
N ALA A 380 -8.22 1.73 1.92
CA ALA A 380 -7.92 2.50 3.13
C ALA A 380 -6.63 2.04 3.84
N TYR A 381 -6.43 0.73 3.95
CA TYR A 381 -5.22 0.18 4.56
C TYR A 381 -3.96 0.57 3.78
N GLN A 382 -4.02 0.59 2.45
CA GLN A 382 -2.87 0.99 1.62
C GLN A 382 -2.54 2.45 1.83
N ARG A 383 -3.57 3.33 1.86
CA ARG A 383 -3.39 4.75 2.14
C ARG A 383 -2.68 4.95 3.49
N GLN A 384 -3.07 4.22 4.53
CA GLN A 384 -2.43 4.32 5.83
C GLN A 384 -0.99 3.80 5.84
N VAL A 385 -0.77 2.62 5.27
CA VAL A 385 0.57 2.03 5.17
C VAL A 385 1.50 2.94 4.36
N THR A 386 1.00 3.57 3.29
CA THR A 386 1.77 4.56 2.53
C THR A 386 2.04 5.81 3.37
N ARG A 387 1.05 6.35 4.11
CA ARG A 387 1.25 7.53 4.96
C ARG A 387 2.27 7.29 6.08
N SER A 388 2.33 6.09 6.66
CA SER A 388 3.31 5.77 7.71
C SER A 388 4.76 5.80 7.23
N GLN A 389 4.99 5.82 5.91
CA GLN A 389 6.33 5.92 5.32
C GLN A 389 6.91 7.34 5.35
N PHE A 390 6.06 8.36 5.54
CA PHE A 390 6.45 9.75 5.34
C PHE A 390 6.34 10.56 6.64
N ASN A 391 7.30 11.45 6.83
CA ASN A 391 7.22 12.53 7.80
C ASN A 391 6.19 13.57 7.36
N ARG A 392 5.84 14.51 8.26
CA ARG A 392 4.89 15.59 7.94
C ARG A 392 5.39 16.49 6.80
N ASP A 393 6.71 16.65 6.69
CA ASP A 393 7.37 17.39 5.62
C ASP A 393 7.39 16.63 4.27
N GLY A 394 6.89 15.38 4.23
CA GLY A 394 6.87 14.55 3.03
C GLY A 394 8.19 13.81 2.75
N THR A 395 9.18 13.90 3.64
CA THR A 395 10.41 13.10 3.55
C THR A 395 10.17 11.66 3.99
N LEU A 396 10.97 10.73 3.46
CA LEU A 396 10.90 9.32 3.88
C LEU A 396 11.42 9.16 5.30
N ARG A 397 10.72 8.36 6.09
CA ARG A 397 11.17 7.97 7.42
C ARG A 397 12.28 6.94 7.35
N ASP A 398 13.20 7.02 8.31
CA ASP A 398 14.23 6.01 8.56
C ASP A 398 13.69 4.83 9.39
N ARG A 399 12.69 5.09 10.26
CA ARG A 399 11.96 4.09 11.06
C ARG A 399 10.48 4.49 11.20
N TRP A 400 9.61 3.51 11.35
CA TRP A 400 8.25 3.76 11.84
C TRP A 400 8.23 3.60 13.38
N SER A 401 7.50 4.46 14.09
CA SER A 401 7.43 4.41 15.56
C SER A 401 6.43 3.36 16.04
N TYR A 402 6.78 2.68 17.13
CA TYR A 402 5.92 1.72 17.84
C TYR A 402 4.75 2.45 18.52
N VAL A 403 3.81 2.98 17.74
CA VAL A 403 2.53 3.38 18.27
C VAL A 403 1.73 2.11 18.47
N GLU A 404 1.25 1.87 19.68
CA GLU A 404 0.15 0.95 19.85
C GLU A 404 -1.00 1.44 18.97
N LEU A 405 -1.24 0.77 17.83
CA LEU A 405 -2.47 0.86 17.06
C LEU A 405 -3.66 0.65 18.02
N GLY A 406 -4.11 1.72 18.68
CA GLY A 406 -5.36 1.77 19.42
C GLY A 406 -6.51 1.64 18.42
N PRO A 407 -6.57 2.50 17.39
CA PRO A 407 -7.49 2.36 16.27
C PRO A 407 -7.03 1.36 15.20
N THR A 408 -7.96 0.81 14.42
CA THR A 408 -7.69 0.02 13.21
C THR A 408 -7.20 0.90 12.07
N LEU A 409 -6.58 0.32 11.03
CA LEU A 409 -6.12 1.09 9.85
C LEU A 409 -7.28 1.81 9.15
N ASP A 410 -8.48 1.20 9.10
CA ASP A 410 -9.66 1.85 8.52
C ASP A 410 -10.15 3.02 9.36
N GLN A 411 -10.09 2.91 10.70
CA GLN A 411 -10.41 4.01 11.60
C GLN A 411 -9.43 5.17 11.42
N LEU A 412 -8.13 4.88 11.31
CA LEU A 412 -7.14 5.91 11.02
C LEU A 412 -7.41 6.59 9.67
N ASP A 413 -7.70 5.83 8.62
CA ASP A 413 -8.02 6.40 7.30
C ASP A 413 -9.28 7.26 7.30
N ALA A 414 -10.34 6.80 7.95
CA ALA A 414 -11.56 7.57 8.11
C ALA A 414 -11.30 8.87 8.89
N GLY A 415 -10.47 8.83 9.94
CA GLY A 415 -10.05 10.02 10.68
C GLY A 415 -9.31 11.04 9.79
N TRP A 416 -8.35 10.57 8.99
CA TRP A 416 -7.64 11.41 8.02
C TRP A 416 -8.59 12.06 7.01
N ASN A 417 -9.51 11.29 6.45
CA ASN A 417 -10.45 11.79 5.45
C ASN A 417 -11.49 12.73 6.09
N LEU A 418 -11.94 12.45 7.31
CA LEU A 418 -12.87 13.30 8.06
C LEU A 418 -12.28 14.67 8.34
N LEU A 419 -11.02 14.71 8.77
CA LEU A 419 -10.32 15.96 8.99
C LEU A 419 -10.17 16.76 7.68
N ARG A 420 -9.74 16.12 6.58
CA ARG A 420 -9.60 16.82 5.28
C ARG A 420 -10.94 17.31 4.76
N LEU A 421 -12.01 16.56 5.01
CA LEU A 421 -13.36 16.97 4.66
C LEU A 421 -13.81 18.17 5.49
N GLY A 422 -13.46 18.21 6.78
CA GLY A 422 -13.71 19.36 7.66
C GLY A 422 -12.97 20.62 7.21
N GLU A 423 -11.69 20.51 6.83
CA GLU A 423 -10.92 21.62 6.24
C GLU A 423 -11.59 22.14 4.96
N ALA A 424 -11.98 21.25 4.05
CA ALA A 424 -12.63 21.62 2.80
C ALA A 424 -14.02 22.24 3.04
N ALA A 425 -14.81 21.68 3.95
CA ALA A 425 -16.14 22.18 4.30
C ALA A 425 -16.07 23.59 4.92
N GLU A 426 -15.13 23.82 5.83
CA GLU A 426 -14.91 25.16 6.40
C GLU A 426 -14.44 26.15 5.34
N TYR A 427 -13.51 25.74 4.47
CA TYR A 427 -13.01 26.61 3.42
C TYR A 427 -14.10 26.99 2.41
N LEU A 428 -14.96 26.04 2.02
CA LEU A 428 -15.93 26.22 0.92
C LEU A 428 -17.29 26.74 1.36
N MET A 429 -17.72 26.42 2.58
CA MET A 429 -19.06 26.70 3.09
C MET A 429 -19.06 27.32 4.49
N GLY A 430 -17.88 27.55 5.08
CA GLY A 430 -17.77 28.23 6.37
C GLY A 430 -18.00 29.74 6.27
N PRO A 431 -17.84 30.47 7.39
CA PRO A 431 -18.21 31.89 7.51
C PRO A 431 -17.46 32.82 6.54
N GLY A 432 -16.25 32.43 6.15
CA GLY A 432 -15.43 33.17 5.19
C GLY A 432 -15.77 32.88 3.72
N ALA A 433 -16.65 31.91 3.44
CA ALA A 433 -16.93 31.47 2.07
C ALA A 433 -17.69 32.52 1.26
N GLY A 434 -18.66 33.23 1.86
CA GLY A 434 -19.43 34.28 1.17
C GLY A 434 -18.50 35.32 0.51
N ARG A 435 -17.57 35.87 1.30
CA ARG A 435 -16.56 36.83 0.85
C ARG A 435 -15.65 36.33 -0.28
N ARG A 436 -15.43 35.01 -0.38
CA ARG A 436 -14.58 34.41 -1.41
C ARG A 436 -15.28 34.30 -2.75
N TRP A 437 -16.59 34.07 -2.73
CA TRP A 437 -17.41 33.90 -3.93
C TRP A 437 -18.15 35.17 -4.32
N ASP A 438 -17.90 36.30 -3.63
CA ASP A 438 -18.47 37.59 -3.96
C ASP A 438 -18.02 38.05 -5.36
N GLY A 439 -18.95 38.02 -6.32
CA GLY A 439 -18.73 38.47 -7.68
C GLY A 439 -18.17 37.43 -8.67
N GLU A 440 -17.91 36.20 -8.23
CA GLU A 440 -17.44 35.10 -9.08
C GLU A 440 -18.45 33.93 -9.12
N GLU A 441 -18.64 33.31 -10.29
CA GLU A 441 -19.51 32.13 -10.40
C GLU A 441 -18.83 30.91 -9.76
N ARG A 442 -19.50 30.27 -8.80
CA ARG A 442 -18.96 29.08 -8.13
C ARG A 442 -18.65 27.97 -9.14
N PRO A 443 -17.43 27.40 -9.11
CA PRO A 443 -17.07 26.29 -9.98
C PRO A 443 -18.05 25.11 -9.86
N ALA A 444 -18.24 24.38 -10.96
CA ALA A 444 -19.17 23.23 -10.99
C ALA A 444 -18.84 22.15 -9.94
N TRP A 445 -17.57 21.88 -9.68
CA TRP A 445 -17.13 20.90 -8.68
C TRP A 445 -17.49 21.32 -7.24
N VAL A 446 -17.53 22.63 -6.93
CA VAL A 446 -17.95 23.13 -5.62
C VAL A 446 -19.43 22.83 -5.40
N ARG A 447 -20.26 23.03 -6.42
CA ARG A 447 -21.69 22.69 -6.38
C ARG A 447 -21.91 21.19 -6.23
N GLU A 448 -21.11 20.36 -6.91
CA GLU A 448 -21.19 18.90 -6.75
C GLU A 448 -20.76 18.45 -5.35
N PHE A 449 -19.71 19.06 -4.79
CA PHE A 449 -19.26 18.82 -3.42
C PHE A 449 -20.33 19.19 -2.39
N GLU A 450 -20.91 20.39 -2.53
CA GLU A 450 -22.02 20.87 -1.71
C GLU A 450 -23.23 19.93 -1.82
N ALA A 451 -23.60 19.50 -3.03
CA ALA A 451 -24.69 18.55 -3.25
C ALA A 451 -24.46 17.19 -2.57
N ARG A 452 -23.21 16.68 -2.55
CA ARG A 452 -22.87 15.44 -1.84
C ARG A 452 -23.00 15.59 -0.33
N LEU A 453 -22.53 16.71 0.22
CA LEU A 453 -22.69 16.99 1.65
C LEU A 453 -24.14 17.24 2.02
N GLN A 454 -24.92 17.88 1.15
CA GLN A 454 -26.37 18.03 1.32
C GLN A 454 -27.08 16.67 1.32
N ALA A 455 -26.71 15.75 0.44
CA ALA A 455 -27.26 14.39 0.41
C ALA A 455 -26.94 13.65 1.73
N LEU A 456 -25.67 13.67 2.15
CA LEU A 456 -25.24 13.10 3.42
C LEU A 456 -26.00 13.70 4.62
N ALA A 457 -26.13 15.03 4.65
CA ALA A 457 -26.86 15.73 5.69
C ALA A 457 -28.34 15.35 5.72
N SER A 458 -28.96 15.17 4.55
CA SER A 458 -30.35 14.77 4.42
C SER A 458 -30.56 13.34 4.93
N ASP A 459 -29.65 12.42 4.61
CA ASP A 459 -29.69 11.04 5.10
C ASP A 459 -29.52 10.97 6.62
N VAL A 460 -28.55 11.71 7.17
CA VAL A 460 -28.36 11.82 8.62
C VAL A 460 -29.61 12.43 9.26
N GLY A 461 -30.15 13.50 8.69
CA GLY A 461 -31.35 14.15 9.19
C GLY A 461 -32.57 13.24 9.22
N ALA A 462 -32.82 12.49 8.15
CA ALA A 462 -33.89 11.51 8.09
C ALA A 462 -33.74 10.42 9.16
N ARG A 463 -32.50 9.95 9.41
CA ARG A 463 -32.21 8.98 10.47
C ARG A 463 -32.48 9.56 11.86
N LEU A 464 -31.98 10.75 12.14
CA LEU A 464 -32.22 11.43 13.41
C LEU A 464 -33.70 11.67 13.65
N ALA A 465 -34.44 12.19 12.66
CA ALA A 465 -35.89 12.38 12.77
C ALA A 465 -36.63 11.06 13.04
N SER A 466 -36.23 9.95 12.39
CA SER A 466 -36.85 8.63 12.60
C SER A 466 -36.66 8.06 14.00
N GLU A 467 -35.57 8.42 14.69
CA GLU A 467 -35.30 7.95 16.06
C GLU A 467 -36.13 8.69 17.12
N TYR A 468 -36.60 9.91 16.81
CA TYR A 468 -37.34 10.77 17.74
C TYR A 468 -38.81 11.03 17.35
N GLY A 469 -39.23 10.67 16.14
CA GLY A 469 -40.58 10.95 15.58
C GLY A 469 -41.74 10.08 16.11
N GLY A 470 -41.63 9.51 17.32
CA GLY A 470 -42.63 8.59 17.90
C GLY A 470 -43.52 9.17 19.00
N GLY A 471 -43.24 10.38 19.49
CA GLY A 471 -44.02 11.03 20.55
C GLY A 471 -44.83 12.18 19.98
N GLY A 472 -46.15 12.20 20.20
CA GLY A 472 -47.10 13.18 19.63
C GLY A 472 -46.95 14.64 20.08
N GLY A 473 -45.73 15.15 20.21
CA GLY A 473 -45.39 16.56 20.36
C GLY A 473 -44.90 17.19 19.04
N PRO A 474 -44.57 18.50 19.04
CA PRO A 474 -44.00 19.17 17.87
C PRO A 474 -42.67 18.53 17.47
N GLU A 475 -42.45 18.35 16.16
CA GLU A 475 -41.20 17.78 15.66
C GLU A 475 -40.01 18.70 16.02
N PRO A 476 -38.96 18.17 16.66
CA PRO A 476 -37.77 18.96 17.01
C PRO A 476 -37.06 19.44 15.74
N GLY A 477 -36.58 20.68 15.75
CA GLY A 477 -35.84 21.25 14.63
C GLY A 477 -34.48 20.56 14.40
N PRO A 478 -33.83 20.74 13.23
CA PRO A 478 -32.55 20.11 12.92
C PRO A 478 -31.50 20.36 14.00
N ARG A 479 -31.34 21.60 14.49
CA ARG A 479 -30.38 21.91 15.55
C ARG A 479 -30.61 21.08 16.82
N GLU A 480 -31.85 20.98 17.26
CA GLU A 480 -32.23 20.22 18.46
C GLU A 480 -31.96 18.72 18.30
N LEU A 481 -32.25 18.16 17.12
CA LEU A 481 -32.00 16.75 16.80
C LEU A 481 -30.51 16.37 16.90
N TRP A 482 -29.62 17.26 16.45
CA TRP A 482 -28.17 17.06 16.53
C TRP A 482 -27.64 17.33 17.93
N GLU A 483 -28.07 18.40 18.60
CA GLU A 483 -27.67 18.71 19.99
C GLU A 483 -28.07 17.61 20.98
N ARG A 484 -29.15 16.87 20.74
CA ARG A 484 -29.51 15.72 21.58
C ARG A 484 -28.55 14.53 21.46
N GLN A 485 -27.66 14.52 20.46
CA GLN A 485 -26.77 13.39 20.21
C GLN A 485 -25.54 13.39 21.13
N PRO A 486 -25.27 12.29 21.86
CA PRO A 486 -24.09 12.21 22.73
C PRO A 486 -22.76 12.41 21.99
N TRP A 487 -22.66 11.99 20.73
CA TRP A 487 -21.46 12.15 19.90
C TRP A 487 -21.27 13.59 19.44
N PHE A 488 -22.36 14.34 19.21
CA PHE A 488 -22.29 15.76 18.86
C PHE A 488 -21.94 16.59 20.10
N GLN A 489 -22.53 16.27 21.25
CA GLN A 489 -22.19 16.85 22.55
C GLN A 489 -20.74 16.59 23.00
N ARG A 490 -20.03 15.62 22.43
CA ARG A 490 -18.60 15.42 22.68
C ARG A 490 -17.73 16.41 21.93
N VAL A 491 -18.18 16.85 20.74
CA VAL A 491 -17.42 17.77 19.90
C VAL A 491 -17.86 19.23 20.09
N LEU A 492 -19.06 19.47 20.63
CA LEU A 492 -19.60 20.80 20.96
C LEU A 492 -18.82 21.63 22.00
N PRO A 493 -18.20 21.07 23.05
CA PRO A 493 -17.44 21.86 24.03
C PRO A 493 -16.24 22.58 23.42
N TRP A 494 -15.84 22.17 22.22
CA TRP A 494 -14.76 22.76 21.44
C TRP A 494 -15.26 23.91 20.54
N SER A 495 -16.52 24.34 20.71
CA SER A 495 -16.94 25.68 20.32
C SER A 495 -16.25 26.71 21.24
N PRO A 496 -15.58 27.74 20.70
CA PRO A 496 -15.00 28.80 21.53
C PRO A 496 -16.13 29.45 22.34
N GLY A 497 -16.10 29.32 23.67
CA GLY A 497 -17.13 29.86 24.57
C GLY A 497 -17.76 28.85 25.56
N GLY A 498 -17.53 27.54 25.40
CA GLY A 498 -17.99 26.55 26.37
C GLY A 498 -17.14 26.56 27.63
N SER A 499 -17.63 27.14 28.73
CA SER A 499 -16.96 27.15 30.04
C SER A 499 -16.39 25.76 30.37
N ALA A 500 -15.08 25.71 30.60
CA ALA A 500 -14.39 24.57 31.18
C ALA A 500 -15.06 24.22 32.52
N ARG A 501 -16.04 23.32 32.51
CA ARG A 501 -16.32 22.52 33.69
C ARG A 501 -15.25 21.45 33.72
N GLU A 502 -14.21 21.78 34.47
CA GLU A 502 -13.29 20.86 35.10
C GLU A 502 -13.98 19.51 35.35
N ARG A 503 -13.60 18.51 34.56
CA ARG A 503 -13.70 17.12 35.00
C ARG A 503 -12.33 16.78 35.55
N GLU A 504 -12.22 16.85 36.86
CA GLU A 504 -11.12 16.24 37.61
C GLU A 504 -11.02 14.76 37.20
N ALA A 505 -9.96 14.40 36.49
CA ALA A 505 -9.48 13.03 36.45
C ALA A 505 -8.52 12.84 37.63
N PRO A 506 -8.56 11.71 38.36
CA PRO A 506 -7.79 11.57 39.59
C PRO A 506 -6.30 11.45 39.28
N HIS A 507 -5.52 12.39 39.82
CA HIS A 507 -4.08 12.26 39.96
C HIS A 507 -3.75 11.02 40.81
N VAL A 508 -3.03 10.09 40.21
CA VAL A 508 -2.13 9.18 40.93
C VAL A 508 -0.76 9.46 40.35
N GLY A 509 0.13 10.01 41.18
CA GLY A 509 1.48 10.37 40.79
C GLY A 509 2.35 9.14 40.60
N ASP A 510 3.43 9.34 39.85
CA ASP A 510 4.74 8.86 40.25
C ASP A 510 5.82 9.72 39.56
N GLU A 511 6.63 10.34 40.40
CA GLU A 511 7.85 11.05 40.07
C GLU A 511 8.97 10.04 39.79
N GLN A 512 9.72 10.23 38.70
CA GLN A 512 11.12 9.83 38.43
C GLN A 512 11.32 9.84 36.89
N ALA A 513 12.33 10.40 36.26
CA ALA A 513 13.62 10.94 36.69
C ALA A 513 14.14 11.91 35.63
N TYR A 514 15.10 12.70 36.08
CA TYR A 514 15.80 13.82 35.46
C TYR A 514 17.08 13.34 34.72
N VAL A 515 17.68 14.24 33.90
CA VAL A 515 19.10 14.25 33.40
C VAL A 515 19.38 13.29 32.22
N SER A 516 20.03 13.57 31.07
CA SER A 516 20.99 14.55 30.49
C SER A 516 21.02 14.23 28.97
N ASP A 517 21.61 14.94 28.00
CA ASP A 517 22.62 15.98 27.94
C ASP A 517 22.52 16.65 26.56
N GLU A 518 22.74 17.96 26.55
CA GLU A 518 23.20 18.72 25.39
C GLU A 518 24.62 18.28 25.02
N GLN A 519 24.86 17.88 23.76
CA GLN A 519 26.11 18.16 23.02
C GLN A 519 26.07 17.49 21.63
N ALA A 520 25.87 18.29 20.58
CA ALA A 520 26.76 18.34 19.41
C ALA A 520 26.19 19.33 18.38
N TYR A 521 26.83 20.49 18.31
CA TYR A 521 26.55 21.61 17.43
C TYR A 521 27.59 21.60 16.30
N TYR A 522 27.11 21.87 15.07
CA TYR A 522 27.78 22.43 13.88
C TYR A 522 28.23 21.59 12.67
N VAL A 523 27.74 22.12 11.53
CA VAL A 523 28.16 22.08 10.11
C VAL A 523 27.62 20.91 9.29
N TRP A 524 26.67 21.20 8.37
CA TRP A 524 26.86 21.20 6.91
C TRP A 524 25.71 22.03 6.31
N ASP A 525 25.98 23.32 6.13
CA ASP A 525 25.15 24.29 5.41
C ASP A 525 25.50 24.26 3.91
N GLU A 526 24.49 24.53 3.07
CA GLU A 526 24.49 24.77 1.60
C GLU A 526 23.59 23.86 0.74
N GLN A 527 22.70 23.04 1.33
CA GLN A 527 21.52 22.50 0.61
C GLN A 527 20.17 22.80 1.29
N ALA A 528 20.18 23.62 2.36
CA ALA A 528 19.01 24.01 3.14
C ALA A 528 18.18 25.18 2.54
N TYR A 529 18.69 25.89 1.53
CA TYR A 529 18.10 27.16 1.09
C TYR A 529 16.82 27.06 0.24
N VAL A 530 16.33 25.85 -0.09
CA VAL A 530 15.07 25.66 -0.86
C VAL A 530 13.94 25.07 0.01
N TRP A 531 14.26 24.53 1.19
CA TRP A 531 13.30 23.87 2.07
C TRP A 531 13.07 24.56 3.42
N ASP A 532 13.97 25.47 3.83
CA ASP A 532 13.72 26.34 5.00
C ASP A 532 12.51 27.27 4.77
N GLU A 533 12.21 27.69 3.53
CA GLU A 533 11.01 28.49 3.26
C GLU A 533 9.69 27.70 3.34
N GLN A 534 9.70 26.37 3.11
CA GLN A 534 8.49 25.56 3.31
C GLN A 534 8.27 25.25 4.80
N ALA A 535 9.33 24.98 5.55
CA ALA A 535 9.25 24.85 7.02
C ALA A 535 8.80 26.17 7.66
N TYR A 536 9.33 27.31 7.19
CA TYR A 536 8.92 28.64 7.65
C TYR A 536 7.47 28.95 7.26
N VAL A 537 6.94 28.49 6.13
CA VAL A 537 5.51 28.66 5.79
C VAL A 537 4.59 27.77 6.62
N TRP A 538 4.97 26.55 7.03
CA TRP A 538 4.12 25.75 7.91
C TRP A 538 4.19 26.20 9.39
N ASP A 539 5.34 26.73 9.82
CA ASP A 539 5.55 27.25 11.18
C ASP A 539 5.05 28.70 11.32
N GLU A 540 5.19 29.55 10.29
CA GLU A 540 4.46 30.83 10.21
C GLU A 540 2.98 30.59 9.99
N ARG A 541 2.50 29.54 9.31
CA ARG A 541 1.05 29.29 9.21
C ARG A 541 0.48 28.71 10.49
N ALA A 542 1.26 27.97 11.27
CA ALA A 542 0.89 27.56 12.63
C ALA A 542 0.94 28.73 13.62
N ASN A 543 1.94 29.62 13.54
CA ASN A 543 2.03 30.83 14.37
C ASN A 543 1.05 31.92 13.94
N VAL A 544 0.81 32.11 12.64
CA VAL A 544 -0.25 32.96 12.09
C VAL A 544 -1.61 32.40 12.47
N TRP A 545 -1.81 31.08 12.59
CA TRP A 545 -3.07 30.51 13.10
C TRP A 545 -3.19 30.59 14.63
N GLY A 546 -2.07 30.59 15.37
CA GLY A 546 -2.03 30.89 16.81
C GLY A 546 -2.30 32.36 17.14
N GLU A 547 -1.75 33.28 16.35
CA GLU A 547 -2.00 34.73 16.48
C GLU A 547 -3.33 35.14 15.84
N GLN A 548 -3.76 34.48 14.77
CA GLN A 548 -5.11 34.63 14.22
C GLN A 548 -6.17 34.07 15.16
N ALA A 549 -5.90 33.03 15.96
CA ALA A 549 -6.81 32.62 17.03
C ALA A 549 -7.06 33.76 18.04
N TYR A 550 -6.07 34.62 18.28
CA TYR A 550 -6.19 35.82 19.12
C TYR A 550 -6.95 36.98 18.43
N VAL A 551 -6.84 37.12 17.10
CA VAL A 551 -7.62 38.09 16.31
C VAL A 551 -9.06 37.59 16.08
N TRP A 552 -9.27 36.27 16.09
CA TRP A 552 -10.59 35.62 16.02
C TRP A 552 -11.36 35.70 17.34
N ASP A 553 -10.71 35.94 18.48
CA ASP A 553 -11.37 36.20 19.78
C ASP A 553 -12.22 37.49 19.74
N GLU A 554 -11.76 38.54 19.06
CA GLU A 554 -12.56 39.77 18.86
C GLU A 554 -13.68 39.59 17.81
N GLN A 555 -13.50 38.70 16.83
CA GLN A 555 -14.51 38.42 15.79
C GLN A 555 -15.52 37.33 16.18
N ALA A 556 -15.19 36.47 17.14
CA ALA A 556 -16.14 35.57 17.82
C ALA A 556 -17.13 36.38 18.66
N HIS A 557 -16.69 37.48 19.27
CA HIS A 557 -17.57 38.45 19.94
C HIS A 557 -18.57 39.11 18.97
N VAL A 558 -18.17 39.35 17.72
CA VAL A 558 -19.07 39.82 16.65
C VAL A 558 -20.07 38.73 16.24
N TRP A 559 -19.76 37.45 16.44
CA TRP A 559 -20.66 36.33 16.16
C TRP A 559 -21.68 36.04 17.27
N ASP A 560 -21.34 36.26 18.55
CA ASP A 560 -22.34 36.25 19.63
C ASP A 560 -23.34 37.43 19.50
N GLU A 561 -22.90 38.57 18.94
CA GLU A 561 -23.78 39.69 18.62
C GLU A 561 -24.50 39.55 17.26
N GLN A 562 -23.88 38.96 16.23
CA GLN A 562 -24.53 38.72 14.92
C GLN A 562 -25.48 37.51 14.92
N ALA A 563 -25.27 36.53 15.80
CA ALA A 563 -26.28 35.52 16.12
C ALA A 563 -27.56 36.12 16.74
N HIS A 564 -27.51 37.39 17.16
CA HIS A 564 -28.63 38.12 17.72
C HIS A 564 -29.33 39.10 16.76
N VAL A 565 -28.79 39.40 15.56
CA VAL A 565 -29.31 40.50 14.69
C VAL A 565 -29.47 40.14 13.20
N GLY A 566 -29.29 38.88 12.80
CA GLY A 566 -29.53 38.43 11.42
C GLY A 566 -30.80 37.57 11.29
N ASP A 567 -31.97 38.20 11.26
CA ASP A 567 -33.25 37.51 11.12
C ASP A 567 -33.35 36.66 9.82
N GLU A 568 -33.73 35.39 10.03
CA GLU A 568 -34.78 34.64 9.31
C GLU A 568 -34.51 33.82 8.04
N GLN A 569 -33.27 33.49 7.60
CA GLN A 569 -33.19 32.51 6.48
C GLN A 569 -32.00 31.53 6.34
N GLU A 570 -31.00 31.50 7.23
CA GLU A 570 -29.84 30.58 7.07
C GLU A 570 -29.66 29.53 8.17
N SER A 571 -30.55 29.45 9.17
CA SER A 571 -30.35 28.59 10.37
C SER A 571 -31.06 27.23 10.39
N ASP A 572 -31.77 26.80 9.34
CA ASP A 572 -32.68 25.64 9.42
C ASP A 572 -32.38 24.46 8.47
N THR A 573 -31.11 24.07 8.28
CA THR A 573 -30.80 22.85 7.50
C THR A 573 -29.90 21.85 8.22
N HIS A 574 -30.11 20.56 7.99
CA HIS A 574 -29.19 19.50 8.42
C HIS A 574 -27.78 19.68 7.82
N LEU A 575 -27.63 20.41 6.70
CA LEU A 575 -26.34 20.71 6.08
C LEU A 575 -25.50 21.64 6.97
N ALA A 576 -26.09 22.71 7.50
CA ALA A 576 -25.40 23.61 8.42
C ALA A 576 -24.89 22.85 9.67
N MET A 577 -25.72 21.96 10.23
CA MET A 577 -25.33 21.12 11.36
C MET A 577 -24.22 20.11 11.01
N LEU A 578 -24.26 19.53 9.81
CA LEU A 578 -23.20 18.65 9.32
C LEU A 578 -21.89 19.41 9.16
N VAL A 579 -21.90 20.61 8.54
CA VAL A 579 -20.69 21.43 8.38
C VAL A 579 -20.11 21.82 9.73
N LEU A 580 -20.96 22.21 10.69
CA LEU A 580 -20.53 22.48 12.07
C LEU A 580 -19.90 21.24 12.72
N TYR A 581 -20.52 20.07 12.58
CA TYR A 581 -19.95 18.83 13.08
C TYR A 581 -18.59 18.50 12.46
N LEU A 582 -18.44 18.64 11.14
CA LEU A 582 -17.17 18.40 10.44
C LEU A 582 -16.06 19.32 10.92
N ARG A 583 -16.37 20.60 11.16
CA ARG A 583 -15.44 21.58 11.75
C ARG A 583 -15.00 21.16 13.16
N LEU A 584 -15.94 20.89 14.04
CA LEU A 584 -15.63 20.51 15.43
C LEU A 584 -14.85 19.18 15.50
N SER A 585 -15.18 18.24 14.60
CA SER A 585 -14.46 16.96 14.50
C SER A 585 -13.02 17.15 14.02
N ARG A 586 -12.78 18.07 13.07
CA ARG A 586 -11.41 18.45 12.68
C ARG A 586 -10.62 18.97 13.87
N ASP A 587 -11.19 19.89 14.65
CA ASP A 587 -10.51 20.52 15.78
C ASP A 587 -10.13 19.47 16.84
N GLU A 588 -11.03 18.51 17.12
CA GLU A 588 -10.76 17.40 18.04
C GLU A 588 -9.68 16.44 17.50
N LEU A 589 -9.65 16.15 16.20
CA LEU A 589 -8.64 15.28 15.58
C LEU A 589 -7.25 15.94 15.54
N VAL A 590 -7.17 17.26 15.41
CA VAL A 590 -5.92 18.02 15.54
C VAL A 590 -5.43 17.96 16.99
N ARG A 591 -6.33 18.20 17.96
CA ARG A 591 -6.02 18.21 19.40
C ARG A 591 -5.58 16.86 19.94
N THR A 592 -6.25 15.78 19.51
CA THR A 592 -5.88 14.40 19.88
C THR A 592 -4.58 13.94 19.21
N ARG A 593 -3.91 14.84 18.47
CA ARG A 593 -2.65 14.61 17.78
C ARG A 593 -2.72 13.31 16.97
N LEU A 594 -3.77 13.16 16.15
CA LEU A 594 -3.85 12.10 15.13
C LEU A 594 -2.54 11.97 14.32
N TYR A 595 -1.77 13.07 14.30
CA TYR A 595 -0.51 13.31 13.60
C TYR A 595 0.78 13.14 14.41
N GLU A 596 0.77 13.06 15.73
CA GLU A 596 2.00 12.86 16.53
C GLU A 596 2.09 11.40 16.95
N GLN A 597 2.71 10.62 16.07
CA GLN A 597 3.00 9.20 16.29
C GLN A 597 4.14 8.96 17.30
N GLU A 598 4.55 9.98 18.06
CA GLU A 598 5.48 9.87 19.19
C GLU A 598 4.78 9.98 20.56
N CYS A 599 3.48 10.29 20.57
CA CYS A 599 2.71 10.43 21.81
C CYS A 599 2.16 9.07 22.26
N TYR A 600 2.85 8.42 23.19
CA TYR A 600 2.42 7.17 23.84
C TYR A 600 1.12 7.28 24.69
N ALA A 601 0.48 8.45 24.77
CA ALA A 601 -0.50 8.77 25.81
C ALA A 601 -1.86 9.35 25.35
N LEU A 602 -2.07 9.65 24.06
CA LEU A 602 -3.33 10.22 23.58
C LEU A 602 -4.00 9.28 22.57
N SER A 603 -5.03 8.56 23.02
CA SER A 603 -5.88 7.77 22.13
C SER A 603 -6.77 8.68 21.31
N VAL A 604 -6.69 8.58 19.98
CA VAL A 604 -7.68 9.18 19.06
C VAL A 604 -9.09 8.80 19.52
N ASP A 605 -10.01 9.77 19.68
CA ASP A 605 -11.40 9.46 20.02
C ASP A 605 -12.11 8.86 18.80
N VAL A 606 -12.03 7.53 18.70
CA VAL A 606 -12.67 6.73 17.64
C VAL A 606 -14.19 6.97 17.60
N ALA A 607 -14.82 7.40 18.70
CA ALA A 607 -16.25 7.68 18.69
C ALA A 607 -16.61 8.88 17.80
N VAL A 608 -15.69 9.85 17.63
CA VAL A 608 -15.88 10.94 16.66
C VAL A 608 -15.88 10.36 15.23
N ILE A 609 -14.93 9.49 14.92
CA ILE A 609 -14.78 8.87 13.60
C ILE A 609 -15.99 7.97 13.26
N GLU A 610 -16.52 7.25 14.25
CA GLU A 610 -17.60 6.30 14.06
C GLU A 610 -19.02 6.89 14.22
N ALA A 611 -19.16 8.16 14.60
CA ALA A 611 -20.45 8.75 14.91
C ALA A 611 -21.44 8.73 13.71
N LEU A 612 -21.07 9.35 12.60
CA LEU A 612 -21.89 9.41 11.39
C LEU A 612 -22.20 8.02 10.78
N PRO A 613 -21.21 7.10 10.60
CA PRO A 613 -21.52 5.77 10.08
C PRO A 613 -22.47 4.98 11.00
N ARG A 614 -22.36 5.13 12.32
CA ARG A 614 -23.30 4.52 13.28
C ARG A 614 -24.72 5.05 13.11
N VAL A 615 -24.91 6.37 12.97
CA VAL A 615 -26.22 6.99 12.71
C VAL A 615 -26.83 6.47 11.41
N LEU A 616 -26.02 6.34 10.37
CA LEU A 616 -26.46 5.84 9.05
C LEU A 616 -26.63 4.31 9.01
N ARG A 617 -26.16 3.59 10.04
CA ARG A 617 -26.10 2.12 10.11
C ARG A 617 -25.29 1.52 8.96
N LEU A 618 -24.18 2.17 8.63
CA LEU A 618 -23.25 1.74 7.60
C LEU A 618 -21.95 1.22 8.24
N PRO A 619 -21.35 0.16 7.67
CA PRO A 619 -19.97 -0.21 8.02
C PRO A 619 -19.03 0.98 7.77
N LEU A 620 -18.05 1.17 8.66
CA LEU A 620 -17.10 2.29 8.56
C LEU A 620 -16.41 2.37 7.20
N ALA A 621 -15.98 1.22 6.66
CA ALA A 621 -15.33 1.16 5.35
C ALA A 621 -16.25 1.69 4.23
N ALA A 622 -17.51 1.27 4.22
CA ALA A 622 -18.49 1.72 3.23
C ALA A 622 -18.77 3.22 3.33
N PHE A 623 -18.91 3.73 4.56
CA PHE A 623 -19.08 5.17 4.79
C PHE A 623 -17.86 5.97 4.35
N ASN A 624 -16.66 5.50 4.71
CA ASN A 624 -15.41 6.16 4.34
C ASN A 624 -15.29 6.27 2.80
N ASP A 625 -15.48 5.17 2.08
CA ASP A 625 -15.33 5.15 0.62
C ASP A 625 -16.43 5.95 -0.11
N GLN A 626 -17.69 5.83 0.32
CA GLN A 626 -18.81 6.47 -0.39
C GLN A 626 -18.98 7.95 -0.04
N ALA A 627 -18.86 8.30 1.25
CA ALA A 627 -19.13 9.64 1.72
C ALA A 627 -17.86 10.50 1.77
N LEU A 628 -16.82 10.04 2.46
CA LEU A 628 -15.62 10.85 2.69
C LEU A 628 -14.74 10.89 1.44
N VAL A 629 -14.28 9.73 0.96
CA VAL A 629 -13.44 9.60 -0.24
C VAL A 629 -14.18 10.14 -1.46
N GLY A 630 -15.46 9.80 -1.62
CA GLY A 630 -16.31 10.29 -2.72
C GLY A 630 -16.42 11.81 -2.78
N ALA A 631 -16.53 12.51 -1.65
CA ALA A 631 -16.54 13.97 -1.60
C ALA A 631 -15.14 14.57 -1.83
N LEU A 632 -14.11 14.00 -1.20
CA LEU A 632 -12.72 14.47 -1.36
C LEU A 632 -12.22 14.31 -2.80
N ALA A 633 -12.63 13.26 -3.51
CA ALA A 633 -12.22 13.01 -4.90
C ALA A 633 -12.69 14.11 -5.89
N LEU A 634 -13.63 14.98 -5.49
CA LEU A 634 -14.06 16.14 -6.27
C LEU A 634 -13.11 17.34 -6.14
N LEU A 635 -12.28 17.38 -5.09
CA LEU A 635 -11.46 18.55 -4.80
C LEU A 635 -10.34 18.69 -5.86
N PRO A 636 -10.11 19.92 -6.39
CA PRO A 636 -8.99 20.20 -7.27
C PRO A 636 -7.66 20.06 -6.51
N PRO A 637 -6.51 20.06 -7.20
CA PRO A 637 -5.22 20.07 -6.52
C PRO A 637 -5.14 21.30 -5.60
N PRO A 638 -4.44 21.21 -4.46
CA PRO A 638 -4.03 22.43 -3.79
C PRO A 638 -3.26 23.30 -4.82
N PRO A 639 -3.54 24.61 -4.90
CA PRO A 639 -2.81 25.47 -5.84
C PRO A 639 -1.30 25.38 -5.57
N PRO A 640 -0.45 25.44 -6.61
CA PRO A 640 0.99 25.55 -6.38
C PRO A 640 1.24 26.80 -5.51
N PRO A 641 2.23 26.76 -4.61
CA PRO A 641 2.57 27.93 -3.81
C PRO A 641 2.80 29.12 -4.77
N PRO A 642 2.37 30.33 -4.40
CA PRO A 642 2.65 31.51 -5.21
C PRO A 642 4.16 31.57 -5.43
N ARG A 643 4.59 31.70 -6.69
CA ARG A 643 6.00 31.87 -7.04
C ARG A 643 6.48 33.14 -6.34
N THR A 644 7.31 32.98 -5.32
CA THR A 644 8.05 34.07 -4.67
C THR A 644 9.14 34.59 -5.61
#